data_AF-A0A928K8L5-F1
#
_entry.id   AF-A0A928K8L5-F1
#
_cell.length_a   1.000
_cell.length_b   1.000
_cell.length_c   1.000
_cell.angle_alpha   90.00
_cell.angle_beta   90.00
_cell.angle_gamma   90.00
#
_symmetry.space_group_name_H-M   'P 1'
#
loop_
_entity.id
_entity.type
_entity.pdbx_description
1 polymer ?
#
loop_
_entity_poly.entity_id
_entity_poly.type
_entity_poly.pdbx_seq_one_letter_code
_entity_poly.pdbx_strand_id
1 'polypeptide(L)'
;MKGKKFYLKITSIVLAMAMLISCIPMIATADTSKIRFGVVSDIHYLAPSLKGGDSEEWLEFVKNKSKEYLVIDSLVDNALDGVLRNAVEGGENYLLIPGDLTKDGELESHKALAARLERFEQETGIPVLIVPGNHDINNSNGVTFENGYEEPAEKTSPEQFREIYANLGYDMADSFFVPEEGKKGGMLSYAVTLGNYRLIAIDSCMYSEDNGAEGNEHMTDGQLADGLLEWIVDECEKADEQGLTVIGMQHHNLIPHTEIEEATLWPFVVRDWLRVAETYADAGMHYVFTGHLHANDTASHVNDNGEIVYDILTPTLTGFPNYYKIVDFTSDGENITMDMQTLDIDKYQPVKDDFGTVYDAPFKYTYSYGRTFGETGIQDLAMGVIKPLINDIFGEIQTSGGLLEYLKTKNLDLEQIIVDALGTNGLELGPVEILTVSSNVMGFIKDLMGQIDEIYVNKPEETIAKLEAIVNKLLTYELSDIKAEMPNEYICGEINEGGATIDEFARFVIHSYYNGDEDISEYEFVIDILERFDSGELAEELFNLLREVLLTDLIQNEILANLDFNPGELFPQGNIFRLLGIVLQGTVEALLGGDNSFINLIDSVLSIPLIPEEYSSIDAIIDHLMGEYITQSQYEAWGYTISWMIGSFLFDEIPDEKLDKTASLTYSGPVEVEATQDNYRLPSHIAVTLGEDSSSEVSITWLTKYSVTGTDIEIIPYSTNPDFTGKATTSSGITASSEKIGKTYFGADLGILGLLPFTKDYVKHTVKLSDLTPATKYSYRVGDENLGWWSEAGTITTAEGDDEAFTFFYVSDPQAQRKDQYKRFAEVIDTAYEIYPDGRFIVSAGDQVDEGENFKHWNYLLNSTSSLLNLPLMPTTGNHEDSGYAISENFILPNVPEQNEENGVYYSYDYNGVHFTILNTNDIEDDKLSADQLDWMIDDIKSSDAKWKIVVLHKAPYSNGSHYDDGEVEGIRSQLSALLPYLGVDLVLQGHDHVYLRTDVLNANAVVPTKTKTTTYNGLDYLTKYNPNGTIYSICGTSGVKVYHTKDAAATDEKFPRAEAIVDVENSMFSSITVDGDSLYYNAYQVADGEATRVDNFAIEKTDNDAPADKIGIDALDNLLTDFLAGINISLTWKPLNFILGLVGKVMNLFWSIF
;
A
#
# COMPACT_ATOMS: atom_id res chain seq x y z
N MET A 1 -95.06 -11.98 22.12
CA MET A 1 -94.08 -11.57 23.16
C MET A 1 -93.10 -12.72 23.37
N LYS A 2 -91.79 -12.42 23.54
CA LYS A 2 -90.60 -13.31 23.60
C LYS A 2 -89.89 -13.78 22.30
N GLY A 3 -90.29 -13.34 21.10
CA GLY A 3 -89.57 -13.65 19.84
C GLY A 3 -88.91 -12.47 19.09
N LYS A 4 -89.25 -11.22 19.42
CA LYS A 4 -88.85 -10.03 18.62
C LYS A 4 -87.58 -9.30 19.11
N LYS A 5 -87.00 -9.68 20.26
CA LYS A 5 -85.76 -9.07 20.81
C LYS A 5 -84.47 -9.81 20.43
N PHE A 6 -84.56 -11.00 19.82
CA PHE A 6 -83.37 -11.75 19.37
C PHE A 6 -82.93 -11.32 17.95
N TYR A 7 -83.90 -11.10 17.04
CA TYR A 7 -83.59 -10.62 15.69
C TYR A 7 -82.99 -9.21 15.66
N LEU A 8 -83.43 -8.28 16.53
CA LEU A 8 -82.84 -6.93 16.58
C LEU A 8 -81.36 -6.92 17.01
N LYS A 9 -80.88 -7.89 17.81
CA LYS A 9 -79.45 -7.96 18.19
C LYS A 9 -78.57 -8.50 17.07
N ILE A 10 -79.06 -9.44 16.26
CA ILE A 10 -78.31 -9.96 15.11
C ILE A 10 -78.30 -8.94 13.95
N THR A 11 -79.42 -8.23 13.72
CA THR A 11 -79.46 -7.15 12.71
C THR A 11 -78.57 -5.96 13.08
N SER A 12 -78.37 -5.69 14.38
CA SER A 12 -77.43 -4.63 14.84
C SER A 12 -75.96 -5.01 14.64
N ILE A 13 -75.61 -6.29 14.81
CA ILE A 13 -74.23 -6.78 14.62
C ILE A 13 -73.89 -6.88 13.12
N VAL A 14 -74.85 -7.29 12.28
CA VAL A 14 -74.65 -7.33 10.82
C VAL A 14 -74.61 -5.92 10.20
N LEU A 15 -75.37 -4.94 10.71
CA LEU A 15 -75.24 -3.54 10.27
C LEU A 15 -73.96 -2.86 10.79
N ALA A 16 -73.45 -3.25 11.96
CA ALA A 16 -72.16 -2.76 12.45
C ALA A 16 -70.97 -3.36 11.66
N MET A 17 -71.04 -4.64 11.25
CA MET A 17 -70.03 -5.24 10.36
C MET A 17 -70.14 -4.73 8.92
N ALA A 18 -71.33 -4.38 8.42
CA ALA A 18 -71.49 -3.80 7.09
C ALA A 18 -71.01 -2.33 7.00
N MET A 19 -71.07 -1.56 8.09
CA MET A 19 -70.48 -0.19 8.14
C MET A 19 -68.96 -0.19 8.36
N LEU A 20 -68.37 -1.27 8.86
CA LEU A 20 -66.91 -1.44 8.93
C LEU A 20 -66.30 -2.00 7.63
N ILE A 21 -67.12 -2.51 6.71
CA ILE A 21 -66.68 -3.00 5.39
C ILE A 21 -66.98 -1.98 4.26
N SER A 22 -67.72 -0.90 4.54
CA SER A 22 -68.01 0.17 3.57
C SER A 22 -67.12 1.42 3.68
N CYS A 23 -66.06 1.36 4.49
CA CYS A 23 -64.92 2.29 4.46
C CYS A 23 -63.63 1.50 4.30
N ILE A 24 -63.62 0.51 3.41
CA ILE A 24 -62.43 0.23 2.63
C ILE A 24 -62.46 1.32 1.55
N PRO A 25 -61.61 2.37 1.60
CA PRO A 25 -61.18 2.96 0.35
C PRO A 25 -60.60 1.79 -0.44
N MET A 26 -61.32 1.38 -1.46
CA MET A 26 -60.69 0.79 -2.61
C MET A 26 -59.84 1.92 -3.21
N ILE A 27 -58.62 2.04 -2.70
CA ILE A 27 -57.48 2.76 -3.25
C ILE A 27 -56.31 1.83 -2.91
N ALA A 28 -56.13 0.70 -3.60
CA ALA A 28 -55.29 0.67 -4.78
C ALA A 28 -55.73 1.64 -5.89
N THR A 29 -55.20 2.84 -5.82
CA THR A 29 -54.12 3.15 -6.74
C THR A 29 -52.86 3.07 -5.89
N ALA A 30 -51.86 2.27 -6.29
CA ALA A 30 -50.49 2.68 -5.98
C ALA A 30 -50.44 4.13 -6.44
N ASP A 31 -50.30 5.07 -5.52
CA ASP A 31 -49.97 6.41 -5.94
C ASP A 31 -48.54 6.26 -6.44
N THR A 32 -48.40 6.07 -7.75
CA THR A 32 -47.11 6.15 -8.42
C THR A 32 -46.72 7.62 -8.42
N SER A 33 -46.53 8.21 -7.23
CA SER A 33 -45.97 9.54 -7.06
C SER A 33 -44.52 9.41 -7.48
N LYS A 34 -44.32 9.51 -8.79
CA LYS A 34 -43.01 9.53 -9.42
C LYS A 34 -42.36 10.83 -8.99
N ILE A 35 -41.44 10.74 -8.04
CA ILE A 35 -40.56 11.84 -7.67
C ILE A 35 -39.39 11.82 -8.65
N ARG A 36 -39.03 13.00 -9.16
CA ARG A 36 -37.89 13.18 -10.05
C ARG A 36 -36.91 14.16 -9.46
N PHE A 37 -35.64 13.79 -9.48
CA PHE A 37 -34.53 14.65 -9.10
C PHE A 37 -33.72 15.02 -10.34
N GLY A 38 -33.42 16.30 -10.51
CA GLY A 38 -32.20 16.71 -11.20
C GLY A 38 -31.06 16.70 -10.19
N VAL A 39 -29.87 16.21 -10.56
CA VAL A 39 -28.69 16.23 -9.68
C VAL A 39 -27.54 16.91 -10.42
N VAL A 40 -26.95 17.92 -9.78
CA VAL A 40 -25.87 18.75 -10.32
C VAL A 40 -24.84 18.96 -9.22
N SER A 41 -23.57 18.65 -9.45
CA SER A 41 -22.51 18.77 -8.45
C SER A 41 -21.32 19.58 -8.94
N ASP A 42 -20.47 20.02 -8.01
CA ASP A 42 -19.15 20.63 -8.26
C ASP A 42 -19.24 21.78 -9.27
N ILE A 43 -20.11 22.73 -8.94
CA ILE A 43 -20.39 23.91 -9.75
C ILE A 43 -19.21 24.88 -9.72
N HIS A 44 -18.45 24.95 -8.62
CA HIS A 44 -17.33 25.89 -8.46
C HIS A 44 -17.60 27.30 -8.99
N TYR A 45 -18.79 27.82 -8.69
CA TYR A 45 -19.27 29.08 -9.23
C TYR A 45 -18.35 30.24 -8.81
N LEU A 46 -17.91 31.04 -9.78
CA LEU A 46 -17.24 32.30 -9.53
C LEU A 46 -18.09 33.44 -10.09
N ALA A 47 -18.52 34.36 -9.21
CA ALA A 47 -19.39 35.46 -9.61
C ALA A 47 -18.74 36.37 -10.66
N PRO A 48 -19.47 36.85 -11.68
CA PRO A 48 -18.96 37.80 -12.66
C PRO A 48 -18.33 39.07 -12.07
N SER A 49 -18.80 39.51 -10.89
CA SER A 49 -18.23 40.66 -10.17
C SER A 49 -16.79 40.44 -9.69
N LEU A 50 -16.35 39.19 -9.57
CA LEU A 50 -15.01 38.82 -9.11
C LEU A 50 -14.03 38.52 -10.25
N LYS A 51 -14.50 38.41 -11.51
CA LYS A 51 -13.68 38.00 -12.66
C LYS A 51 -12.79 39.11 -13.24
N GLY A 52 -12.96 40.38 -12.88
CA GLY A 52 -12.12 41.46 -13.43
C GLY A 52 -12.32 41.81 -14.92
N GLY A 53 -13.23 41.12 -15.62
CA GLY A 53 -13.58 41.39 -17.03
C GLY A 53 -12.57 40.79 -18.01
N ASP A 54 -11.94 41.63 -18.83
CA ASP A 54 -10.90 41.26 -19.80
C ASP A 54 -9.48 41.60 -19.31
N SER A 55 -9.27 41.68 -17.98
CA SER A 55 -7.94 41.91 -17.41
C SER A 55 -6.97 40.77 -17.76
N GLU A 56 -5.70 41.13 -17.96
CA GLU A 56 -4.65 40.19 -18.34
C GLU A 56 -4.43 39.15 -17.22
N GLU A 57 -4.43 39.61 -15.96
CA GLU A 57 -4.27 38.79 -14.76
C GLU A 57 -5.41 37.75 -14.62
N TRP A 58 -6.66 38.11 -14.93
CA TRP A 58 -7.77 37.15 -14.90
C TRP A 58 -7.64 36.09 -15.99
N LEU A 59 -7.36 36.51 -17.22
CA LEU A 59 -7.23 35.59 -18.35
C LEU A 59 -6.05 34.62 -18.14
N GLU A 60 -4.95 35.10 -17.58
CA GLU A 60 -3.81 34.24 -17.21
C GLU A 60 -4.16 33.31 -16.05
N PHE A 61 -4.89 33.78 -15.03
CA PHE A 61 -5.38 32.93 -13.96
C PHE A 61 -6.24 31.79 -14.52
N VAL A 62 -7.25 32.10 -15.33
CA VAL A 62 -8.12 31.08 -15.93
C VAL A 62 -7.30 30.09 -16.72
N LYS A 63 -6.38 30.55 -17.58
CA LYS A 63 -5.55 29.72 -18.46
C LYS A 63 -4.72 28.68 -17.70
N ASN A 64 -4.38 28.94 -16.44
CA ASN A 64 -3.60 28.04 -15.58
C ASN A 64 -4.47 27.20 -14.62
N LYS A 65 -5.80 27.20 -14.75
CA LYS A 65 -6.73 26.38 -13.96
C LYS A 65 -7.50 25.37 -14.82
N SER A 66 -7.64 24.14 -14.34
CA SER A 66 -8.41 23.09 -15.02
C SER A 66 -9.92 23.41 -15.12
N LYS A 67 -10.45 24.17 -14.16
CA LYS A 67 -11.88 24.54 -14.09
C LYS A 67 -12.27 25.61 -15.14
N GLU A 68 -13.50 25.50 -15.63
CA GLU A 68 -13.96 26.22 -16.83
C GLU A 68 -14.65 27.58 -16.54
N TYR A 69 -13.97 28.47 -15.81
CA TYR A 69 -14.59 29.69 -15.27
C TYR A 69 -15.14 30.68 -16.31
N LEU A 70 -14.65 30.65 -17.55
CA LEU A 70 -15.13 31.53 -18.62
C LEU A 70 -16.50 31.12 -19.16
N VAL A 71 -16.91 29.87 -18.98
CA VAL A 71 -18.18 29.34 -19.50
C VAL A 71 -19.17 29.00 -18.39
N ILE A 72 -18.77 29.16 -17.12
CA ILE A 72 -19.53 28.72 -15.94
C ILE A 72 -20.98 29.20 -15.93
N ASP A 73 -21.23 30.44 -16.35
CA ASP A 73 -22.59 30.95 -16.39
C ASP A 73 -23.45 30.18 -17.40
N SER A 74 -22.89 29.80 -18.54
CA SER A 74 -23.59 28.97 -19.53
C SER A 74 -23.77 27.53 -19.06
N LEU A 75 -22.81 26.97 -18.32
CA LEU A 75 -22.90 25.61 -17.78
C LEU A 75 -24.04 25.53 -16.76
N VAL A 76 -24.11 26.46 -15.79
CA VAL A 76 -25.21 26.49 -14.82
C VAL A 76 -26.57 26.67 -15.50
N ASP A 77 -26.70 27.61 -16.43
CA ASP A 77 -27.97 27.81 -17.13
C ASP A 77 -28.41 26.59 -17.94
N ASN A 78 -27.46 25.90 -18.59
CA ASN A 78 -27.75 24.70 -19.36
C ASN A 78 -28.19 23.53 -18.47
N ALA A 79 -27.57 23.34 -17.32
CA ALA A 79 -27.99 22.33 -16.35
C ALA A 79 -29.41 22.61 -15.84
N LEU A 80 -29.70 23.86 -15.45
CA LEU A 80 -31.03 24.27 -14.99
C LEU A 80 -32.10 24.11 -16.09
N ASP A 81 -31.81 24.49 -17.34
CA ASP A 81 -32.71 24.25 -18.49
C ASP A 81 -32.89 22.75 -18.75
N GLY A 82 -31.83 21.95 -18.60
CA GLY A 82 -31.85 20.50 -18.70
C GLY A 82 -32.78 19.84 -17.67
N VAL A 83 -32.65 20.24 -16.40
CA VAL A 83 -33.53 19.79 -15.31
C VAL A 83 -34.97 20.19 -15.58
N LEU A 84 -35.23 21.45 -15.96
CA LEU A 84 -36.56 21.92 -16.29
C LEU A 84 -37.21 21.16 -17.46
N ARG A 85 -36.46 20.90 -18.53
CA ARG A 85 -36.97 20.18 -19.71
C ARG A 85 -37.27 18.72 -19.44
N ASN A 86 -36.58 18.14 -18.47
CA ASN A 86 -36.84 16.79 -18.00
C ASN A 86 -37.79 16.75 -16.81
N ALA A 87 -38.37 17.87 -16.36
CA ALA A 87 -39.37 17.84 -15.30
C ALA A 87 -40.62 17.08 -15.75
N VAL A 88 -41.20 16.27 -14.85
CA VAL A 88 -42.48 15.58 -15.07
C VAL A 88 -43.62 16.55 -14.85
N GLU A 89 -44.41 16.84 -15.89
CA GLU A 89 -45.56 17.74 -15.80
C GLU A 89 -46.59 17.21 -14.79
N GLY A 90 -46.85 17.99 -13.73
CA GLY A 90 -47.76 17.60 -12.64
C GLY A 90 -47.20 16.56 -11.66
N GLY A 91 -45.93 16.17 -11.81
CA GLY A 91 -45.19 15.34 -10.84
C GLY A 91 -44.41 16.18 -9.81
N GLU A 92 -43.82 15.51 -8.82
CA GLU A 92 -42.95 16.12 -7.82
C GLU A 92 -41.53 16.16 -8.38
N ASN A 93 -41.00 17.37 -8.59
CA ASN A 93 -39.68 17.59 -9.19
C ASN A 93 -38.82 18.42 -8.24
N TYR A 94 -37.56 18.02 -8.07
CA TYR A 94 -36.59 18.70 -7.20
C TYR A 94 -35.21 18.76 -7.88
N LEU A 95 -34.37 19.70 -7.45
CA LEU A 95 -32.96 19.78 -7.82
C LEU A 95 -32.10 19.52 -6.57
N LEU A 96 -31.21 18.56 -6.66
CA LEU A 96 -30.21 18.22 -5.64
C LEU A 96 -28.84 18.77 -6.06
N ILE A 97 -28.11 19.37 -5.11
CA ILE A 97 -26.74 19.86 -5.32
C ILE A 97 -25.83 19.36 -4.19
N PRO A 98 -25.09 18.24 -4.39
CA PRO A 98 -24.19 17.65 -3.42
C PRO A 98 -22.83 18.38 -3.32
N GLY A 99 -22.85 19.66 -2.95
CA GLY A 99 -21.64 20.41 -2.60
C GLY A 99 -20.88 21.07 -3.74
N ASP A 100 -19.76 21.68 -3.35
CA ASP A 100 -18.85 22.50 -4.15
C ASP A 100 -19.57 23.51 -5.03
N LEU A 101 -20.38 24.33 -4.35
CA LEU A 101 -21.20 25.34 -4.98
C LEU A 101 -20.36 26.47 -5.58
N THR A 102 -19.30 26.90 -4.88
CA THR A 102 -18.42 28.01 -5.28
C THR A 102 -16.99 27.56 -5.48
N LYS A 103 -16.17 28.40 -6.12
CA LYS A 103 -14.76 28.07 -6.38
C LYS A 103 -14.00 27.76 -5.08
N ASP A 104 -13.98 28.70 -4.15
CA ASP A 104 -13.27 28.57 -2.87
C ASP A 104 -13.95 29.43 -1.78
N GLY A 105 -15.28 29.34 -1.67
CA GLY A 105 -16.04 29.89 -0.54
C GLY A 105 -16.22 31.41 -0.59
N GLU A 106 -16.05 32.02 -1.76
CA GLU A 106 -16.18 33.47 -1.92
C GLU A 106 -17.62 33.92 -1.63
N LEU A 107 -17.78 34.85 -0.68
CA LEU A 107 -19.09 35.30 -0.19
C LEU A 107 -19.98 35.87 -1.29
N GLU A 108 -19.40 36.62 -2.23
CA GLU A 108 -20.13 37.17 -3.37
C GLU A 108 -20.52 36.10 -4.39
N SER A 109 -19.71 35.05 -4.56
CA SER A 109 -20.06 33.89 -5.40
C SER A 109 -21.26 33.14 -4.84
N HIS A 110 -21.28 32.88 -3.52
CA HIS A 110 -22.43 32.24 -2.88
C HIS A 110 -23.71 33.05 -3.05
N LYS A 111 -23.66 34.37 -2.80
CA LYS A 111 -24.83 35.26 -2.99
C LYS A 111 -25.32 35.26 -4.44
N ALA A 112 -24.40 35.31 -5.40
CA ALA A 112 -24.75 35.34 -6.82
C ALA A 112 -25.36 34.02 -7.28
N LEU A 113 -24.79 32.88 -6.88
CA LEU A 113 -25.33 31.56 -7.18
C LEU A 113 -26.69 31.34 -6.51
N ALA A 114 -26.83 31.64 -5.21
CA ALA A 114 -28.09 31.53 -4.49
C ALA A 114 -29.19 32.36 -5.18
N ALA A 115 -28.92 33.61 -5.56
CA ALA A 115 -29.88 34.45 -6.28
C ALA A 115 -30.29 33.89 -7.66
N ARG A 116 -29.41 33.10 -8.31
CA ARG A 116 -29.71 32.41 -9.57
C ARG A 116 -30.60 31.20 -9.34
N LEU A 117 -30.30 30.39 -8.33
CA LEU A 117 -31.08 29.21 -7.95
C LEU A 117 -32.47 29.60 -7.42
N GLU A 118 -32.58 30.61 -6.56
CA GLU A 118 -33.87 31.15 -6.07
C GLU A 118 -34.73 31.66 -7.23
N ARG A 119 -34.12 32.23 -8.27
CA ARG A 119 -34.86 32.65 -9.47
C ARG A 119 -35.39 31.44 -10.22
N PHE A 120 -34.58 30.40 -10.39
CA PHE A 120 -35.01 29.15 -11.00
C PHE A 120 -36.20 28.54 -10.25
N GLU A 121 -36.15 28.46 -8.91
CA GLU A 121 -37.28 28.01 -8.10
C GLU A 121 -38.53 28.87 -8.32
N GLN A 122 -38.40 30.19 -8.30
CA GLN A 122 -39.52 31.11 -8.48
C GLN A 122 -40.16 31.01 -9.86
N GLU A 123 -39.36 30.78 -10.90
CA GLU A 123 -39.82 30.73 -12.29
C GLU A 123 -40.40 29.35 -12.67
N THR A 124 -39.86 28.27 -12.10
CA THR A 124 -40.21 26.89 -12.49
C THR A 124 -41.10 26.18 -11.46
N GLY A 125 -41.01 26.57 -10.19
CA GLY A 125 -41.64 25.87 -9.07
C GLY A 125 -40.94 24.57 -8.67
N ILE A 126 -39.74 24.29 -9.19
CA ILE A 126 -38.90 23.14 -8.82
C ILE A 126 -38.03 23.56 -7.64
N PRO A 127 -38.22 23.01 -6.42
CA PRO A 127 -37.39 23.36 -5.27
C PRO A 127 -35.96 22.82 -5.40
N VAL A 128 -35.00 23.56 -4.85
CA VAL A 128 -33.57 23.30 -4.89
C VAL A 128 -33.09 22.99 -3.46
N LEU A 129 -32.38 21.87 -3.31
CA LEU A 129 -31.91 21.33 -2.06
C LEU A 129 -30.38 21.20 -2.16
N ILE A 130 -29.67 21.87 -1.25
CA ILE A 130 -28.21 22.00 -1.31
C ILE A 130 -27.54 21.52 -0.02
N VAL A 131 -26.29 21.11 -0.11
CA VAL A 131 -25.37 20.85 1.02
C VAL A 131 -24.00 21.46 0.65
N PRO A 132 -23.16 21.92 1.58
CA PRO A 132 -21.82 22.44 1.24
C PRO A 132 -20.89 21.33 0.71
N GLY A 133 -19.89 21.72 -0.07
CA GLY A 133 -18.68 20.93 -0.30
C GLY A 133 -17.44 21.54 0.38
N ASN A 134 -16.30 20.88 0.25
CA ASN A 134 -15.07 21.27 0.94
C ASN A 134 -14.56 22.64 0.49
N HIS A 135 -14.96 23.12 -0.70
CA HIS A 135 -14.58 24.44 -1.18
C HIS A 135 -15.41 25.59 -0.60
N ASP A 136 -16.55 25.34 0.03
CA ASP A 136 -17.55 26.39 0.31
C ASP A 136 -17.35 27.14 1.64
N ILE A 137 -16.75 26.50 2.64
CA ILE A 137 -16.77 27.00 4.02
C ILE A 137 -15.37 27.39 4.51
N ASN A 138 -15.23 28.61 5.03
CA ASN A 138 -14.00 29.16 5.63
C ASN A 138 -12.74 29.17 4.75
N ASN A 139 -12.85 28.91 3.44
CA ASN A 139 -11.72 28.69 2.55
C ASN A 139 -10.88 29.95 2.25
N SER A 140 -9.59 29.91 2.62
CA SER A 140 -8.57 30.94 2.39
C SER A 140 -8.20 31.21 0.94
N ASN A 141 -8.45 30.25 0.05
CA ASN A 141 -8.02 30.28 -1.34
C ASN A 141 -8.97 31.09 -2.25
N GLY A 142 -10.03 31.66 -1.67
CA GLY A 142 -10.95 32.54 -2.36
C GLY A 142 -10.26 33.79 -2.90
N VAL A 143 -10.48 34.11 -4.18
CA VAL A 143 -9.82 35.26 -4.85
C VAL A 143 -10.79 36.12 -5.66
N THR A 144 -10.40 37.37 -5.87
CA THR A 144 -11.08 38.34 -6.72
C THR A 144 -10.09 39.06 -7.63
N PHE A 145 -10.56 39.44 -8.81
CA PHE A 145 -9.85 40.20 -9.83
C PHE A 145 -10.56 41.53 -10.15
N GLU A 146 -11.51 41.98 -9.31
CA GLU A 146 -12.29 43.21 -9.54
C GLU A 146 -11.41 44.43 -9.86
N ASN A 147 -10.23 44.51 -9.25
CA ASN A 147 -9.28 45.62 -9.43
C ASN A 147 -8.24 45.38 -10.53
N GLY A 148 -8.40 44.33 -11.33
CA GLY A 148 -7.50 43.97 -12.42
C GLY A 148 -6.23 43.23 -11.99
N TYR A 149 -6.15 42.76 -10.74
CA TYR A 149 -5.07 41.89 -10.24
C TYR A 149 -5.63 40.97 -9.16
N GLU A 150 -4.94 39.86 -8.88
CA GLU A 150 -5.38 38.86 -7.90
C GLU A 150 -5.32 39.39 -6.47
N GLU A 151 -6.45 39.33 -5.76
CA GLU A 151 -6.57 39.70 -4.35
C GLU A 151 -7.42 38.66 -3.59
N PRO A 152 -7.20 38.46 -2.28
CA PRO A 152 -8.07 37.60 -1.47
C PRO A 152 -9.52 38.09 -1.48
N ALA A 153 -10.47 37.17 -1.68
CA ALA A 153 -11.90 37.44 -1.55
C ALA A 153 -12.37 37.34 -0.09
N GLU A 154 -13.57 37.88 0.18
CA GLU A 154 -14.22 37.67 1.47
C GLU A 154 -14.73 36.22 1.56
N LYS A 155 -14.36 35.52 2.63
CA LYS A 155 -14.72 34.13 2.87
C LYS A 155 -16.11 34.00 3.50
N THR A 156 -16.71 32.82 3.34
CA THR A 156 -18.02 32.49 3.90
C THR A 156 -17.90 31.62 5.15
N SER A 157 -18.46 32.08 6.27
CA SER A 157 -18.61 31.26 7.49
C SER A 157 -19.80 30.29 7.36
N PRO A 158 -19.84 29.18 8.12
CA PRO A 158 -20.98 28.25 8.08
C PRO A 158 -22.31 28.95 8.43
N GLU A 159 -22.30 29.91 9.35
CA GLU A 159 -23.52 30.68 9.66
C GLU A 159 -23.99 31.55 8.49
N GLN A 160 -23.06 32.19 7.77
CA GLN A 160 -23.38 32.96 6.57
C GLN A 160 -23.89 32.07 5.45
N PHE A 161 -23.28 30.90 5.26
CA PHE A 161 -23.75 29.91 4.29
C PHE A 161 -25.23 29.56 4.55
N ARG A 162 -25.56 29.22 5.80
CA ARG A 162 -26.94 28.91 6.20
C ARG A 162 -27.90 30.09 6.01
N GLU A 163 -27.44 31.33 6.18
CA GLU A 163 -28.25 32.52 5.92
C GLU A 163 -28.48 32.76 4.42
N ILE A 164 -27.45 32.58 3.59
CA ILE A 164 -27.50 32.81 2.14
C ILE A 164 -28.42 31.79 1.46
N TYR A 165 -28.32 30.52 1.85
CA TYR A 165 -29.09 29.43 1.26
C TYR A 165 -30.38 29.12 2.04
N ALA A 166 -30.85 30.02 2.91
CA ALA A 166 -31.98 29.76 3.79
C ALA A 166 -33.26 29.31 3.07
N ASN A 167 -33.49 29.76 1.82
CA ASN A 167 -34.66 29.39 1.00
C ASN A 167 -34.39 28.23 0.03
N LEU A 168 -33.19 27.64 0.05
CA LEU A 168 -32.75 26.58 -0.86
C LEU A 168 -32.61 25.27 -0.07
N GLY A 169 -33.75 24.82 0.49
CA GLY A 169 -33.92 23.58 1.23
C GLY A 169 -34.06 23.73 2.74
N TYR A 170 -33.35 24.69 3.36
CA TYR A 170 -33.42 24.89 4.82
C TYR A 170 -34.79 25.39 5.31
N ASP A 171 -35.57 26.09 4.48
CA ASP A 171 -36.93 26.53 4.82
C ASP A 171 -37.98 25.41 4.72
N MET A 172 -37.69 24.40 3.90
CA MET A 172 -38.45 23.16 3.79
C MET A 172 -38.12 22.16 4.90
N ALA A 173 -36.93 22.27 5.50
CA ALA A 173 -36.43 21.34 6.50
C ALA A 173 -37.29 21.33 7.77
N ASP A 174 -37.59 20.14 8.24
CA ASP A 174 -38.33 19.90 9.48
C ASP A 174 -37.45 19.35 10.61
N SER A 175 -36.21 18.97 10.30
CA SER A 175 -35.16 18.59 11.25
C SER A 175 -33.81 19.15 10.85
N PHE A 176 -32.96 19.44 11.84
CA PHE A 176 -31.60 19.94 11.67
C PHE A 176 -30.67 19.24 12.65
N PHE A 177 -29.46 18.93 12.20
CA PHE A 177 -28.40 18.58 13.14
C PHE A 177 -28.00 19.82 13.95
N VAL A 178 -27.84 19.65 15.26
CA VAL A 178 -27.36 20.69 16.15
C VAL A 178 -26.17 20.11 16.90
N PRO A 179 -24.93 20.51 16.58
CA PRO A 179 -23.77 20.03 17.30
C PRO A 179 -23.79 20.51 18.76
N GLU A 180 -22.98 19.87 19.60
CA GLU A 180 -22.84 20.25 21.01
C GLU A 180 -22.38 21.71 21.18
N GLU A 181 -22.65 22.31 22.35
CA GLU A 181 -22.29 23.71 22.60
C GLU A 181 -20.80 23.97 22.36
N GLY A 182 -20.49 24.86 21.39
CA GLY A 182 -19.13 25.25 21.02
C GLY A 182 -18.53 24.48 19.84
N LYS A 183 -19.24 23.47 19.32
CA LYS A 183 -18.88 22.70 18.13
C LYS A 183 -19.61 23.23 16.88
N LYS A 184 -19.04 23.00 15.70
CA LYS A 184 -19.61 23.45 14.42
C LYS A 184 -19.64 22.38 13.33
N GLY A 185 -18.89 21.28 13.48
CA GLY A 185 -18.84 20.23 12.47
C GLY A 185 -20.22 19.67 12.16
N GLY A 186 -20.56 19.57 10.87
CA GLY A 186 -21.83 19.02 10.42
C GLY A 186 -23.05 19.92 10.60
N MET A 187 -22.90 21.13 11.14
CA MET A 187 -24.02 22.00 11.52
C MET A 187 -24.92 22.46 10.35
N LEU A 188 -24.48 22.23 9.12
CA LEU A 188 -25.22 22.52 7.90
C LEU A 188 -26.10 21.35 7.45
N SER A 189 -26.11 20.24 8.19
CA SER A 189 -26.98 19.09 7.91
C SER A 189 -28.45 19.36 8.27
N TYR A 190 -29.36 18.86 7.44
CA TYR A 190 -30.80 19.00 7.61
C TYR A 190 -31.59 17.88 6.92
N ALA A 191 -32.85 17.70 7.31
CA ALA A 191 -33.70 16.70 6.70
C ALA A 191 -35.09 17.25 6.34
N VAL A 192 -35.60 16.80 5.18
CA VAL A 192 -36.83 17.29 4.55
C VAL A 192 -37.71 16.10 4.15
N THR A 193 -39.00 16.21 4.39
CA THR A 193 -40.00 15.25 3.90
C THR A 193 -40.52 15.65 2.51
N LEU A 194 -40.31 14.80 1.50
CA LEU A 194 -40.67 15.00 0.10
C LEU A 194 -41.69 13.94 -0.34
N GLY A 195 -42.98 14.19 -0.10
CA GLY A 195 -44.02 13.20 -0.39
C GLY A 195 -43.85 11.94 0.48
N ASN A 196 -43.56 10.80 -0.14
CA ASN A 196 -43.28 9.52 0.54
C ASN A 196 -41.77 9.28 0.80
N TYR A 197 -40.94 10.32 0.64
CA TYR A 197 -39.48 10.22 0.79
C TYR A 197 -38.98 11.13 1.92
N ARG A 198 -37.88 10.72 2.55
CA ARG A 198 -37.09 11.51 3.49
C ARG A 198 -35.74 11.79 2.85
N LEU A 199 -35.46 13.04 2.50
CA LEU A 199 -34.11 13.46 2.12
C LEU A 199 -33.34 13.87 3.37
N ILE A 200 -32.15 13.31 3.57
CA ILE A 200 -31.19 13.74 4.58
C ILE A 200 -29.99 14.36 3.85
N ALA A 201 -29.84 15.68 3.97
CA ALA A 201 -28.72 16.44 3.43
C ALA A 201 -27.63 16.54 4.50
N ILE A 202 -26.44 15.99 4.20
CA ILE A 202 -25.41 15.65 5.19
C ILE A 202 -24.14 16.45 4.91
N ASP A 203 -23.80 17.34 5.84
CA ASP A 203 -22.60 18.14 5.81
C ASP A 203 -21.38 17.30 6.26
N SER A 204 -20.74 16.70 5.27
CA SER A 204 -19.51 15.90 5.43
C SER A 204 -18.22 16.73 5.54
N CYS A 205 -18.28 18.05 5.44
CA CYS A 205 -17.11 18.90 5.25
C CYS A 205 -16.36 19.19 6.55
N MET A 206 -15.04 19.19 6.48
CA MET A 206 -14.15 19.51 7.61
C MET A 206 -13.74 20.99 7.56
N TYR A 207 -14.35 21.83 8.41
CA TYR A 207 -14.05 23.27 8.49
C TYR A 207 -14.00 23.82 9.92
N SER A 208 -14.01 22.92 10.91
CA SER A 208 -13.96 23.24 12.35
C SER A 208 -13.08 22.25 13.12
N GLU A 209 -12.41 22.72 14.17
CA GLU A 209 -11.50 21.86 14.96
C GLU A 209 -12.20 20.61 15.51
N ASP A 210 -13.51 20.69 15.81
CA ASP A 210 -14.28 19.59 16.36
C ASP A 210 -14.62 18.47 15.36
N ASN A 211 -14.45 18.71 14.06
CA ASN A 211 -14.52 17.67 13.03
C ASN A 211 -13.20 17.51 12.25
N GLY A 212 -12.07 17.84 12.89
CA GLY A 212 -10.73 17.46 12.42
C GLY A 212 -10.06 18.45 11.47
N ALA A 213 -10.62 19.66 11.29
CA ALA A 213 -9.94 20.70 10.53
C ALA A 213 -8.74 21.29 11.29
N GLU A 214 -7.69 21.70 10.55
CA GLU A 214 -6.57 22.44 11.11
C GLU A 214 -6.97 23.89 11.43
N GLY A 215 -7.45 24.09 12.65
CA GLY A 215 -8.10 25.35 13.04
C GLY A 215 -9.54 25.41 12.53
N ASN A 216 -10.03 26.61 12.20
CA ASN A 216 -11.36 26.81 11.59
C ASN A 216 -11.22 27.17 10.10
N GLU A 217 -10.38 26.43 9.39
CA GLU A 217 -10.10 26.54 7.96
C GLU A 217 -10.62 25.28 7.25
N HIS A 218 -10.88 25.36 5.94
CA HIS A 218 -11.32 24.18 5.18
C HIS A 218 -10.21 23.11 5.09
N MET A 219 -10.62 21.84 5.01
CA MET A 219 -9.79 20.72 4.58
C MET A 219 -10.45 20.07 3.36
N THR A 220 -9.66 19.45 2.49
CA THR A 220 -10.17 18.67 1.35
C THR A 220 -10.89 17.40 1.81
N ASP A 221 -10.48 16.82 2.94
CA ASP A 221 -11.04 15.57 3.46
C ASP A 221 -12.49 15.71 3.96
N GLY A 222 -13.23 14.59 3.91
CA GLY A 222 -14.55 14.44 4.51
C GLY A 222 -14.55 13.64 5.82
N GLN A 223 -15.34 14.07 6.80
CA GLN A 223 -15.54 13.30 8.05
C GLN A 223 -16.90 13.59 8.70
N LEU A 224 -17.54 12.53 9.20
CA LEU A 224 -18.73 12.64 10.06
C LEU A 224 -18.35 12.50 11.53
N ALA A 225 -18.74 13.49 12.34
CA ALA A 225 -18.66 13.37 13.78
C ALA A 225 -19.67 12.32 14.29
N ASP A 226 -19.35 11.60 15.37
CA ASP A 226 -20.24 10.55 15.90
C ASP A 226 -21.65 11.06 16.20
N GLY A 227 -21.78 12.29 16.75
CA GLY A 227 -23.09 12.88 17.01
C GLY A 227 -23.90 13.19 15.75
N LEU A 228 -23.23 13.50 14.62
CA LEU A 228 -23.91 13.65 13.33
C LEU A 228 -24.38 12.29 12.81
N LEU A 229 -23.54 11.26 12.90
CA LEU A 229 -23.91 9.91 12.49
C LEU A 229 -25.08 9.35 13.32
N GLU A 230 -25.08 9.56 14.64
CA GLU A 230 -26.21 9.24 15.52
C GLU A 230 -27.49 9.97 15.10
N TRP A 231 -27.40 11.26 14.76
CA TRP A 231 -28.55 12.03 14.28
C TRP A 231 -29.09 11.52 12.93
N ILE A 232 -28.21 11.09 12.01
CA ILE A 232 -28.63 10.49 10.73
C ILE A 232 -29.44 9.21 11.01
N VAL A 233 -28.94 8.33 11.88
CA VAL A 233 -29.65 7.11 12.28
C VAL A 233 -31.03 7.44 12.88
N ASP A 234 -31.10 8.41 13.81
CA ASP A 234 -32.36 8.88 14.39
C ASP A 234 -33.36 9.40 13.33
N GLU A 235 -32.87 10.06 12.27
CA GLU A 235 -33.71 10.55 11.18
C GLU A 235 -34.20 9.43 10.26
N CYS A 236 -33.39 8.42 10.02
CA CYS A 236 -33.80 7.21 9.32
C CYS A 236 -34.86 6.43 10.11
N GLU A 237 -34.67 6.24 11.42
CA GLU A 237 -35.68 5.59 12.28
C GLU A 237 -37.02 6.33 12.25
N LYS A 238 -37.01 7.66 12.32
CA LYS A 238 -38.23 8.49 12.20
C LYS A 238 -38.91 8.35 10.84
N ALA A 239 -38.12 8.15 9.77
CA ALA A 239 -38.63 7.96 8.43
C ALA A 239 -39.31 6.59 8.30
N ASP A 240 -38.69 5.53 8.83
CA ASP A 240 -39.27 4.18 8.89
C ASP A 240 -40.60 4.16 9.68
N GLU A 241 -40.66 4.82 10.85
CA GLU A 241 -41.89 4.95 11.63
C GLU A 241 -43.05 5.61 10.84
N GLN A 242 -42.71 6.41 9.82
CA GLN A 242 -43.64 7.10 8.93
C GLN A 242 -43.89 6.37 7.61
N GLY A 243 -43.15 5.29 7.34
CA GLY A 243 -43.17 4.56 6.07
C GLY A 243 -42.60 5.37 4.91
N LEU A 244 -41.61 6.22 5.17
CA LEU A 244 -40.92 7.03 4.17
C LEU A 244 -39.66 6.33 3.68
N THR A 245 -39.37 6.44 2.38
CA THR A 245 -38.10 5.98 1.81
C THR A 245 -37.00 7.01 2.05
N VAL A 246 -35.88 6.59 2.64
CA VAL A 246 -34.75 7.48 2.94
C VAL A 246 -33.82 7.62 1.73
N ILE A 247 -33.42 8.86 1.44
CA ILE A 247 -32.42 9.23 0.43
C ILE A 247 -31.38 10.12 1.11
N GLY A 248 -30.09 9.82 0.90
CA GLY A 248 -28.97 10.64 1.36
C GLY A 248 -28.45 11.59 0.27
N MET A 249 -27.88 12.71 0.68
CA MET A 249 -27.09 13.59 -0.17
C MET A 249 -25.94 14.18 0.65
N GLN A 250 -24.70 14.00 0.20
CA GLN A 250 -23.50 14.56 0.84
C GLN A 250 -22.48 14.93 -0.24
N HIS A 251 -21.36 15.57 0.11
CA HIS A 251 -20.38 15.98 -0.89
C HIS A 251 -19.32 14.90 -1.17
N HIS A 252 -18.64 14.40 -0.14
CA HIS A 252 -17.61 13.36 -0.30
C HIS A 252 -18.24 12.00 -0.58
N ASN A 253 -17.51 11.13 -1.28
CA ASN A 253 -17.94 9.76 -1.56
C ASN A 253 -18.21 9.02 -0.25
N LEU A 254 -19.29 8.26 -0.22
CA LEU A 254 -19.63 7.33 0.85
C LEU A 254 -18.87 6.01 0.71
N ILE A 255 -18.67 5.55 -0.52
CA ILE A 255 -17.99 4.29 -0.86
C ILE A 255 -16.88 4.62 -1.85
N PRO A 256 -15.68 4.02 -1.75
CA PRO A 256 -14.69 4.10 -2.81
C PRO A 256 -15.26 3.60 -4.15
N HIS A 257 -15.10 4.41 -5.18
CA HIS A 257 -15.46 4.16 -6.57
C HIS A 257 -14.35 3.46 -7.37
N THR A 258 -13.15 3.32 -6.78
CA THR A 258 -12.09 2.45 -7.32
C THR A 258 -11.41 1.70 -6.18
N GLU A 259 -10.83 0.52 -6.49
CA GLU A 259 -10.10 -0.28 -5.49
C GLU A 259 -8.90 0.45 -4.86
N ILE A 260 -8.35 1.45 -5.56
CA ILE A 260 -7.17 2.21 -5.10
C ILE A 260 -7.52 3.54 -4.45
N GLU A 261 -8.79 3.97 -4.47
CA GLU A 261 -9.19 5.29 -4.00
C GLU A 261 -8.88 5.47 -2.52
N GLU A 262 -9.13 4.45 -1.69
CA GLU A 262 -8.80 4.51 -0.26
C GLU A 262 -7.29 4.70 0.03
N ALA A 263 -6.42 4.37 -0.92
CA ALA A 263 -4.98 4.49 -0.75
C ALA A 263 -4.39 5.74 -1.42
N THR A 264 -4.94 6.14 -2.57
CA THR A 264 -4.37 7.16 -3.46
C THR A 264 -5.19 8.45 -3.51
N LEU A 265 -6.49 8.35 -3.24
CA LEU A 265 -7.50 9.40 -3.34
C LEU A 265 -8.36 9.43 -2.06
N TRP A 266 -7.78 9.06 -0.93
CA TRP A 266 -8.48 8.95 0.35
C TRP A 266 -9.16 10.24 0.84
N PRO A 267 -8.71 11.48 0.50
CA PRO A 267 -9.47 12.68 0.83
C PRO A 267 -10.85 12.74 0.19
N PHE A 268 -11.05 12.00 -0.92
CA PHE A 268 -12.27 12.05 -1.71
C PHE A 268 -13.42 11.22 -1.11
N VAL A 269 -13.11 10.29 -0.23
CA VAL A 269 -14.07 9.44 0.48
C VAL A 269 -14.17 9.90 1.92
N VAL A 270 -15.36 9.82 2.50
CA VAL A 270 -15.56 10.09 3.92
C VAL A 270 -14.68 9.16 4.77
N ARG A 271 -13.98 9.71 5.76
CA ARG A 271 -13.17 8.91 6.69
C ARG A 271 -14.02 7.83 7.37
N ASP A 272 -13.44 6.65 7.55
CA ASP A 272 -14.11 5.47 8.12
C ASP A 272 -15.34 5.05 7.29
N TRP A 273 -15.20 5.15 5.97
CA TRP A 273 -16.23 4.92 4.97
C TRP A 273 -17.00 3.62 5.20
N LEU A 274 -16.29 2.54 5.53
CA LEU A 274 -16.89 1.22 5.71
C LEU A 274 -17.88 1.22 6.88
N ARG A 275 -17.52 1.83 8.02
CA ARG A 275 -18.46 1.98 9.14
C ARG A 275 -19.63 2.87 8.77
N VAL A 276 -19.37 3.99 8.10
CA VAL A 276 -20.40 4.98 7.75
C VAL A 276 -21.42 4.37 6.77
N ALA A 277 -20.96 3.75 5.68
CA ALA A 277 -21.79 3.09 4.68
C ALA A 277 -22.63 1.98 5.32
N GLU A 278 -22.04 1.13 6.16
CA GLU A 278 -22.78 0.06 6.83
C GLU A 278 -23.81 0.58 7.83
N THR A 279 -23.50 1.68 8.52
CA THR A 279 -24.44 2.36 9.42
C THR A 279 -25.63 2.94 8.63
N TYR A 280 -25.38 3.52 7.45
CA TYR A 280 -26.44 4.04 6.58
C TYR A 280 -27.34 2.90 6.07
N ALA A 281 -26.73 1.81 5.58
CA ALA A 281 -27.44 0.63 5.11
C ALA A 281 -28.31 0.01 6.22
N ASP A 282 -27.76 -0.20 7.42
CA ASP A 282 -28.50 -0.74 8.58
C ASP A 282 -29.64 0.17 9.04
N ALA A 283 -29.51 1.49 8.85
CA ALA A 283 -30.54 2.45 9.16
C ALA A 283 -31.66 2.52 8.09
N GLY A 284 -31.52 1.83 6.95
CA GLY A 284 -32.49 1.84 5.85
C GLY A 284 -32.28 2.96 4.83
N MET A 285 -31.09 3.57 4.78
CA MET A 285 -30.69 4.50 3.73
C MET A 285 -29.94 3.74 2.63
N HIS A 286 -30.63 3.49 1.51
CA HIS A 286 -30.10 2.65 0.43
C HIS A 286 -29.55 3.43 -0.78
N TYR A 287 -29.79 4.74 -0.88
CA TYR A 287 -29.37 5.57 -2.01
C TYR A 287 -28.78 6.88 -1.51
N VAL A 288 -27.55 7.19 -1.90
CA VAL A 288 -26.84 8.41 -1.51
C VAL A 288 -26.25 9.08 -2.75
N PHE A 289 -26.51 10.39 -2.91
CA PHE A 289 -25.91 11.20 -3.98
C PHE A 289 -24.68 11.94 -3.46
N THR A 290 -23.57 11.81 -4.18
CA THR A 290 -22.25 12.38 -3.84
C THR A 290 -21.66 13.18 -4.99
N GLY A 291 -20.53 13.86 -4.74
CA GLY A 291 -19.78 14.70 -5.67
C GLY A 291 -18.27 14.55 -5.45
N HIS A 292 -17.49 15.63 -5.66
CA HIS A 292 -16.08 15.76 -5.28
C HIS A 292 -15.05 15.06 -6.20
N LEU A 293 -15.25 13.77 -6.55
CA LEU A 293 -14.31 13.03 -7.41
C LEU A 293 -14.39 13.40 -8.90
N HIS A 294 -15.44 14.14 -9.30
CA HIS A 294 -15.73 14.61 -10.66
C HIS A 294 -15.96 13.52 -11.73
N ALA A 295 -15.83 12.23 -11.40
CA ALA A 295 -16.14 11.12 -12.30
C ALA A 295 -17.65 10.81 -12.35
N ASN A 296 -18.07 9.97 -13.28
CA ASN A 296 -19.45 9.46 -13.36
C ASN A 296 -19.43 7.97 -13.11
N ASP A 297 -19.81 7.57 -11.90
CA ASP A 297 -19.77 6.17 -11.48
C ASP A 297 -20.85 5.88 -10.41
N THR A 298 -21.12 4.60 -10.16
CA THR A 298 -22.00 4.10 -9.09
C THR A 298 -21.31 2.97 -8.32
N ALA A 299 -21.06 3.18 -7.03
CA ALA A 299 -20.52 2.14 -6.15
C ALA A 299 -21.63 1.54 -5.27
N SER A 300 -21.41 0.33 -4.76
CA SER A 300 -22.34 -0.29 -3.82
C SER A 300 -21.63 -1.09 -2.73
N HIS A 301 -22.26 -1.20 -1.57
CA HIS A 301 -21.73 -1.99 -0.46
C HIS A 301 -22.83 -2.75 0.25
N VAL A 302 -22.58 -4.04 0.54
CA VAL A 302 -23.48 -4.92 1.29
C VAL A 302 -22.92 -5.13 2.69
N ASN A 303 -23.70 -4.84 3.72
CA ASN A 303 -23.31 -5.02 5.11
C ASN A 303 -23.55 -6.47 5.62
N ASP A 304 -23.25 -6.74 6.89
CA ASP A 304 -23.33 -8.09 7.44
C ASP A 304 -24.77 -8.61 7.68
N ASN A 305 -25.76 -7.71 7.66
CA ASN A 305 -27.18 -8.05 7.72
C ASN A 305 -27.80 -8.27 6.32
N GLY A 306 -27.00 -8.08 5.26
CA GLY A 306 -27.45 -8.17 3.88
C GLY A 306 -28.08 -6.88 3.34
N GLU A 307 -28.09 -5.79 4.12
CA GLU A 307 -28.55 -4.50 3.61
C GLU A 307 -27.53 -3.93 2.62
N ILE A 308 -28.03 -3.31 1.56
CA ILE A 308 -27.20 -2.71 0.50
C ILE A 308 -27.39 -1.20 0.48
N VAL A 309 -26.31 -0.46 0.27
CA VAL A 309 -26.32 0.98 0.00
C VAL A 309 -25.60 1.26 -1.31
N TYR A 310 -26.20 2.14 -2.12
CA TYR A 310 -25.66 2.63 -3.38
C TYR A 310 -25.15 4.06 -3.18
N ASP A 311 -23.93 4.31 -3.65
CA ASP A 311 -23.33 5.62 -3.75
C ASP A 311 -23.33 6.07 -5.21
N ILE A 312 -24.03 7.17 -5.51
CA ILE A 312 -24.22 7.70 -6.85
C ILE A 312 -23.39 8.96 -7.00
N LEU A 313 -22.19 8.78 -7.55
CA LEU A 313 -21.26 9.87 -7.81
C LEU A 313 -21.77 10.74 -8.95
N THR A 314 -22.00 12.01 -8.65
CA THR A 314 -22.39 13.03 -9.63
C THR A 314 -21.13 13.72 -10.15
N PRO A 315 -20.86 13.68 -11.45
CA PRO A 315 -19.67 14.29 -12.03
C PRO A 315 -19.73 15.81 -11.95
N THR A 316 -18.57 16.43 -12.16
CA THR A 316 -18.47 17.89 -12.11
C THR A 316 -19.22 18.58 -13.24
N LEU A 317 -19.83 19.71 -12.90
CA LEU A 317 -20.36 20.61 -13.91
C LEU A 317 -19.25 21.40 -14.63
N THR A 318 -18.08 21.61 -14.01
CA THR A 318 -17.08 22.62 -14.39
C THR A 318 -15.68 22.11 -14.73
N GLY A 319 -15.65 20.89 -15.20
CA GLY A 319 -14.53 20.21 -15.83
C GLY A 319 -15.05 19.01 -16.61
N PHE A 320 -14.17 18.31 -17.29
CA PHE A 320 -14.57 17.08 -17.98
C PHE A 320 -15.15 16.08 -16.96
N PRO A 321 -16.30 15.42 -17.23
CA PRO A 321 -17.01 15.35 -18.51
C PRO A 321 -18.19 16.34 -18.71
N ASN A 322 -18.47 17.24 -17.76
CA ASN A 322 -19.62 18.16 -17.73
C ASN A 322 -20.99 17.47 -17.89
N TYR A 323 -21.42 16.71 -16.89
CA TYR A 323 -22.77 16.12 -16.89
C TYR A 323 -23.68 16.68 -15.80
N TYR A 324 -24.98 16.39 -15.96
CA TYR A 324 -25.97 16.41 -14.89
C TYR A 324 -26.81 15.14 -14.97
N LYS A 325 -27.39 14.71 -13.85
CA LYS A 325 -28.22 13.50 -13.78
C LYS A 325 -29.70 13.85 -13.68
N ILE A 326 -30.54 13.01 -14.27
CA ILE A 326 -31.98 12.96 -14.06
C ILE A 326 -32.32 11.61 -13.46
N VAL A 327 -32.95 11.62 -12.28
CA VAL A 327 -33.21 10.43 -11.50
C VAL A 327 -34.69 10.33 -11.18
N ASP A 328 -35.27 9.15 -11.41
CA ASP A 328 -36.63 8.82 -11.08
C ASP A 328 -36.67 7.79 -9.96
N PHE A 329 -37.39 8.08 -8.88
CA PHE A 329 -37.73 7.04 -7.91
C PHE A 329 -39.15 6.55 -8.12
N THR A 330 -39.29 5.24 -8.09
CA THR A 330 -40.58 4.55 -8.10
C THR A 330 -40.61 3.53 -6.97
N SER A 331 -41.76 3.42 -6.32
CA SER A 331 -42.03 2.36 -5.36
C SER A 331 -43.33 1.67 -5.72
N ASP A 332 -43.32 0.34 -5.70
CA ASP A 332 -44.52 -0.49 -5.84
C ASP A 332 -45.07 -0.97 -4.48
N GLY A 333 -44.46 -0.52 -3.38
CA GLY A 333 -44.77 -0.90 -2.01
C GLY A 333 -44.01 -2.11 -1.47
N GLU A 334 -43.27 -2.83 -2.33
CA GLU A 334 -42.34 -3.89 -1.94
C GLU A 334 -40.90 -3.54 -2.32
N ASN A 335 -40.71 -2.91 -3.49
CA ASN A 335 -39.42 -2.52 -4.02
C ASN A 335 -39.34 -1.00 -4.16
N ILE A 336 -38.12 -0.48 -4.06
CA ILE A 336 -37.76 0.89 -4.41
C ILE A 336 -36.82 0.79 -5.60
N THR A 337 -37.16 1.42 -6.71
CA THR A 337 -36.34 1.45 -7.91
C THR A 337 -35.97 2.89 -8.22
N MET A 338 -34.66 3.12 -8.38
CA MET A 338 -34.07 4.36 -8.87
C MET A 338 -33.65 4.14 -10.32
N ASP A 339 -34.26 4.86 -11.25
CA ASP A 339 -33.81 4.92 -12.65
C ASP A 339 -33.03 6.22 -12.87
N MET A 340 -31.77 6.16 -13.27
CA MET A 340 -30.94 7.33 -13.55
C MET A 340 -30.62 7.51 -15.04
N GLN A 341 -30.43 8.77 -15.44
CA GLN A 341 -29.92 9.18 -16.75
C GLN A 341 -28.91 10.31 -16.60
N THR A 342 -27.66 10.08 -16.99
CA THR A 342 -26.59 11.07 -17.07
C THR A 342 -26.60 11.74 -18.44
N LEU A 343 -26.64 13.08 -18.46
CA LEU A 343 -26.85 13.88 -19.67
C LEU A 343 -25.73 14.90 -19.89
N ASP A 344 -25.27 15.01 -21.14
CA ASP A 344 -24.36 16.06 -21.60
C ASP A 344 -24.88 17.46 -21.26
N ILE A 345 -24.01 18.34 -20.76
CA ILE A 345 -24.39 19.70 -20.42
C ILE A 345 -24.95 20.48 -21.63
N ASP A 346 -24.49 20.18 -22.84
CA ASP A 346 -24.88 20.87 -24.06
C ASP A 346 -25.97 20.13 -24.87
N LYS A 347 -26.63 19.13 -24.25
CA LYS A 347 -27.72 18.34 -24.87
C LYS A 347 -28.84 19.20 -25.47
N TYR A 348 -29.22 20.29 -24.81
CA TYR A 348 -30.33 21.14 -25.23
C TYR A 348 -29.92 22.50 -25.79
N GLN A 349 -28.79 23.05 -25.34
CA GLN A 349 -28.30 24.37 -25.72
C GLN A 349 -26.77 24.39 -25.77
N PRO A 350 -26.16 25.14 -26.70
CA PRO A 350 -24.71 25.21 -26.81
C PRO A 350 -24.10 26.00 -25.64
N VAL A 351 -22.88 25.65 -25.27
CA VAL A 351 -22.09 26.37 -24.26
C VAL A 351 -21.49 27.65 -24.86
N LYS A 352 -21.47 28.72 -24.06
CA LYS A 352 -20.91 30.02 -24.45
C LYS A 352 -20.02 30.60 -23.37
N ASP A 353 -18.95 31.28 -23.78
CA ASP A 353 -18.11 32.03 -22.84
C ASP A 353 -18.73 33.40 -22.48
N ASP A 354 -18.13 34.04 -21.47
CA ASP A 354 -18.44 35.38 -21.00
C ASP A 354 -18.35 36.46 -22.11
N PHE A 355 -17.63 36.18 -23.21
CA PHE A 355 -17.45 37.08 -24.37
C PHE A 355 -18.44 36.79 -25.52
N GLY A 356 -19.28 35.76 -25.38
CA GLY A 356 -20.28 35.35 -26.35
C GLY A 356 -19.78 34.40 -27.46
N THR A 357 -18.57 33.86 -27.33
CA THR A 357 -18.07 32.76 -28.16
C THR A 357 -18.94 31.53 -27.92
N VAL A 358 -19.35 30.85 -28.99
CA VAL A 358 -20.15 29.62 -28.90
C VAL A 358 -19.25 28.44 -29.23
N TYR A 359 -19.24 27.43 -28.37
CA TYR A 359 -18.46 26.21 -28.56
C TYR A 359 -19.27 25.15 -29.30
N ASP A 360 -18.59 24.31 -30.08
CA ASP A 360 -19.21 23.23 -30.86
C ASP A 360 -19.58 22.05 -29.94
N ALA A 361 -20.69 21.37 -30.25
CA ALA A 361 -21.10 20.17 -29.53
C ALA A 361 -20.46 18.89 -30.14
N PRO A 362 -20.10 17.87 -29.33
CA PRO A 362 -20.22 17.81 -27.87
C PRO A 362 -19.13 18.62 -27.17
N PHE A 363 -19.53 19.56 -26.31
CA PHE A 363 -18.66 20.51 -25.59
C PHE A 363 -17.53 19.80 -24.82
N LYS A 364 -17.85 18.66 -24.21
CA LYS A 364 -16.90 17.84 -23.45
C LYS A 364 -15.67 17.42 -24.27
N TYR A 365 -15.82 17.14 -25.56
CA TYR A 365 -14.73 16.68 -26.44
C TYR A 365 -14.10 17.81 -27.25
N THR A 366 -14.85 18.87 -27.56
CA THR A 366 -14.38 19.98 -28.38
C THR A 366 -13.66 21.07 -27.59
N TYR A 367 -13.88 21.12 -26.26
CA TYR A 367 -13.25 22.10 -25.37
C TYR A 367 -12.85 21.49 -24.02
N SER A 368 -13.78 20.83 -23.32
CA SER A 368 -13.56 20.51 -21.90
C SER A 368 -12.41 19.57 -21.62
N TYR A 369 -12.30 18.49 -22.40
CA TYR A 369 -11.22 17.53 -22.24
C TYR A 369 -9.86 18.21 -22.41
N GLY A 370 -9.67 18.97 -23.50
CA GLY A 370 -8.44 19.70 -23.75
C GLY A 370 -8.12 20.75 -22.67
N ARG A 371 -9.16 21.35 -22.09
CA ARG A 371 -9.03 22.29 -20.97
C ARG A 371 -8.61 21.61 -19.67
N THR A 372 -9.12 20.41 -19.42
CA THR A 372 -8.91 19.66 -18.16
C THR A 372 -7.60 18.87 -18.19
N PHE A 373 -7.29 18.20 -19.31
CA PHE A 373 -6.20 17.23 -19.45
C PHE A 373 -5.18 17.56 -20.55
N GLY A 374 -5.30 18.69 -21.24
CA GLY A 374 -4.37 19.14 -22.29
C GLY A 374 -4.92 18.97 -23.71
N GLU A 375 -4.72 19.99 -24.57
CA GLU A 375 -5.32 20.05 -25.92
C GLU A 375 -4.79 18.98 -26.89
N THR A 376 -3.53 18.58 -26.73
CA THR A 376 -2.84 17.61 -27.60
C THR A 376 -2.53 16.27 -26.95
N GLY A 377 -2.94 16.08 -25.68
CA GLY A 377 -2.73 14.86 -24.90
C GLY A 377 -2.02 15.11 -23.57
N ILE A 378 -1.52 14.03 -22.97
CA ILE A 378 -0.93 14.04 -21.62
C ILE A 378 0.41 14.80 -21.59
N GLN A 379 1.05 14.99 -22.74
CA GLN A 379 2.24 15.83 -22.85
C GLN A 379 1.95 17.28 -22.41
N ASP A 380 0.81 17.85 -22.82
CA ASP A 380 0.45 19.23 -22.45
C ASP A 380 0.20 19.34 -20.94
N LEU A 381 -0.42 18.32 -20.34
CA LEU A 381 -0.60 18.22 -18.90
C LEU A 381 0.76 18.16 -18.17
N ALA A 382 1.63 17.25 -18.59
CA ALA A 382 2.96 17.08 -18.00
C ALA A 382 3.80 18.37 -18.10
N MET A 383 3.85 18.97 -19.30
CA MET A 383 4.60 20.21 -19.52
C MET A 383 3.94 21.43 -18.87
N GLY A 384 2.62 21.41 -18.67
CA GLY A 384 1.89 22.41 -17.91
C GLY A 384 2.29 22.47 -16.43
N VAL A 385 2.73 21.33 -15.86
CA VAL A 385 3.27 21.25 -14.48
C VAL A 385 4.77 21.55 -14.45
N ILE A 386 5.55 20.98 -15.38
CA ILE A 386 7.02 21.09 -15.39
C ILE A 386 7.48 22.54 -15.66
N LYS A 387 6.85 23.22 -16.62
CA LYS A 387 7.31 24.56 -17.06
C LYS A 387 7.24 25.61 -15.93
N PRO A 388 6.12 25.78 -15.21
CA PRO A 388 6.07 26.73 -14.10
C PRO A 388 7.06 26.38 -12.98
N LEU A 389 7.12 25.11 -12.56
CA LEU A 389 8.00 24.66 -11.47
C LEU A 389 9.47 24.99 -11.74
N ILE A 390 9.95 24.68 -12.94
CA ILE A 390 11.34 24.97 -13.34
C ILE A 390 11.61 26.46 -13.39
N ASN A 391 10.68 27.23 -13.97
CA ASN A 391 10.83 28.68 -14.05
C ASN A 391 10.88 29.32 -12.66
N ASP A 392 10.08 28.84 -11.71
CA ASP A 392 10.08 29.32 -10.32
C ASP A 392 11.39 28.97 -9.62
N ILE A 393 11.84 27.71 -9.68
CA ILE A 393 13.11 27.27 -9.07
C ILE A 393 14.28 28.06 -9.66
N PHE A 394 14.35 28.17 -10.99
CA PHE A 394 15.43 28.92 -11.63
C PHE A 394 15.36 30.40 -11.31
N GLY A 395 14.16 30.98 -11.18
CA GLY A 395 13.95 32.34 -10.71
C GLY A 395 14.47 32.56 -9.28
N GLU A 396 14.19 31.64 -8.35
CA GLU A 396 14.72 31.66 -6.98
C GLU A 396 16.25 31.57 -6.95
N ILE A 397 16.82 30.67 -7.76
CA ILE A 397 18.27 30.49 -7.87
C ILE A 397 18.94 31.77 -8.39
N GLN A 398 18.41 32.33 -9.48
CA GLN A 398 18.93 33.57 -10.08
C GLN A 398 18.83 34.74 -9.10
N THR A 399 17.72 34.86 -8.38
CA THR A 399 17.51 35.91 -7.37
C THR A 399 18.47 35.78 -6.18
N SER A 400 18.83 34.54 -5.82
CA SER A 400 19.81 34.23 -4.77
C SER A 400 21.26 34.50 -5.18
N GLY A 401 21.51 34.72 -6.48
CA GLY A 401 22.85 34.99 -7.03
C GLY A 401 23.57 33.75 -7.57
N GLY A 402 22.84 32.68 -7.88
CA GLY A 402 23.35 31.41 -8.41
C GLY A 402 23.12 30.23 -7.47
N LEU A 403 23.27 29.00 -7.98
CA LEU A 403 22.91 27.76 -7.29
C LEU A 403 23.59 27.62 -5.92
N LEU A 404 24.87 27.98 -5.84
CA LEU A 404 25.62 27.88 -4.58
C LEU A 404 25.05 28.77 -3.46
N GLU A 405 24.62 29.99 -3.79
CA GLU A 405 24.03 30.90 -2.80
C GLU A 405 22.60 30.50 -2.46
N TYR A 406 21.84 30.00 -3.45
CA TYR A 406 20.52 29.41 -3.23
C TYR A 406 20.54 28.26 -2.22
N LEU A 407 21.46 27.30 -2.37
CA LEU A 407 21.60 26.17 -1.44
C LEU A 407 21.85 26.64 0.01
N LYS A 408 22.64 27.70 0.20
CA LYS A 408 22.84 28.29 1.53
C LYS A 408 21.56 28.86 2.11
N THR A 409 20.68 29.46 1.30
CA THR A 409 19.37 29.94 1.78
C THR A 409 18.46 28.81 2.26
N LYS A 410 18.65 27.58 1.75
CA LYS A 410 17.95 26.36 2.16
C LYS A 410 18.70 25.58 3.25
N ASN A 411 19.59 26.24 4.00
CA ASN A 411 20.42 25.67 5.07
C ASN A 411 21.44 24.60 4.63
N LEU A 412 21.80 24.56 3.34
CA LEU A 412 22.85 23.68 2.81
C LEU A 412 24.15 24.47 2.57
N ASP A 413 24.87 24.77 3.64
CA ASP A 413 26.19 25.39 3.56
C ASP A 413 27.27 24.35 3.24
N LEU A 414 27.52 24.13 1.94
CA LEU A 414 28.50 23.17 1.45
C LEU A 414 29.90 23.40 2.03
N GLU A 415 30.30 24.65 2.30
CA GLU A 415 31.62 24.92 2.88
C GLU A 415 31.68 24.39 4.32
N GLN A 416 30.66 24.66 5.13
CA GLN A 416 30.59 24.17 6.50
C GLN A 416 30.47 22.63 6.55
N ILE A 417 29.65 22.03 5.69
CA ILE A 417 29.52 20.57 5.57
C ILE A 417 30.88 19.92 5.28
N ILE A 418 31.65 20.51 4.35
CA ILE A 418 32.97 19.99 4.00
C ILE A 418 33.99 20.26 5.12
N VAL A 419 33.92 21.40 5.80
CA VAL A 419 34.77 21.69 6.98
C VAL A 419 34.49 20.71 8.11
N ASP A 420 33.24 20.37 8.38
CA ASP A 420 32.87 19.40 9.41
C ASP A 420 33.37 17.99 9.06
N ALA A 421 33.40 17.65 7.76
CA ALA A 421 33.89 16.37 7.27
C ALA A 421 35.43 16.27 7.21
N LEU A 422 36.13 17.34 6.82
CA LEU A 422 37.56 17.34 6.51
C LEU A 422 38.43 18.14 7.48
N GLY A 423 37.83 18.90 8.39
CA GLY A 423 38.49 19.95 9.15
C GLY A 423 38.78 21.19 8.30
N THR A 424 39.00 22.33 8.96
CA THR A 424 39.24 23.64 8.31
C THR A 424 40.46 23.64 7.38
N ASN A 425 41.46 22.80 7.67
CA ASN A 425 42.72 22.72 6.92
C ASN A 425 42.71 21.69 5.78
N GLY A 426 41.67 20.85 5.66
CA GLY A 426 41.58 19.78 4.66
C GLY A 426 42.73 18.76 4.72
N LEU A 427 43.41 18.51 3.59
CA LEU A 427 44.46 17.47 3.48
C LEU A 427 45.87 18.06 3.64
N GLU A 428 46.61 17.61 4.66
CA GLU A 428 48.00 17.99 4.97
C GLU A 428 48.99 16.85 4.66
N LEU A 429 50.14 17.15 4.05
CA LEU A 429 51.31 16.24 4.01
C LEU A 429 52.49 16.89 4.74
N GLY A 430 52.72 16.46 5.98
CA GLY A 430 53.72 17.08 6.84
C GLY A 430 53.31 18.51 7.24
N PRO A 431 54.21 19.50 7.27
CA PRO A 431 53.88 20.88 7.66
C PRO A 431 53.28 21.71 6.51
N VAL A 432 52.81 21.07 5.43
CA VAL A 432 52.34 21.73 4.21
C VAL A 432 50.89 21.36 3.98
N GLU A 433 50.02 22.36 4.07
CA GLU A 433 48.61 22.28 3.64
C GLU A 433 48.58 22.16 2.10
N ILE A 434 47.95 21.11 1.58
CA ILE A 434 47.87 20.83 0.14
C ILE A 434 46.47 21.11 -0.41
N LEU A 435 45.42 20.86 0.38
CA LEU A 435 44.04 21.15 0.03
C LEU A 435 43.35 21.81 1.22
N THR A 436 43.06 23.11 1.13
CA THR A 436 42.26 23.83 2.15
C THR A 436 40.81 23.92 1.70
N VAL A 437 39.86 23.66 2.60
CA VAL A 437 38.43 23.62 2.27
C VAL A 437 37.95 24.97 1.74
N SER A 438 38.24 26.05 2.48
CA SER A 438 37.76 27.40 2.18
C SER A 438 38.36 28.04 0.91
N SER A 439 39.36 27.41 0.27
CA SER A 439 39.98 27.99 -0.93
C SER A 439 40.16 27.02 -2.11
N ASN A 440 40.61 25.78 -1.87
CA ASN A 440 40.91 24.82 -2.95
C ASN A 440 39.65 24.03 -3.34
N VAL A 441 39.02 23.38 -2.36
CA VAL A 441 37.84 22.53 -2.59
C VAL A 441 36.64 23.40 -3.01
N MET A 442 36.41 24.51 -2.30
CA MET A 442 35.35 25.45 -2.67
C MET A 442 35.62 26.18 -4.00
N GLY A 443 36.87 26.26 -4.47
CA GLY A 443 37.18 26.78 -5.81
C GLY A 443 36.62 25.87 -6.91
N PHE A 444 36.88 24.57 -6.79
CA PHE A 444 36.34 23.56 -7.70
C PHE A 444 34.81 23.45 -7.63
N ILE A 445 34.21 23.49 -6.42
CA ILE A 445 32.74 23.48 -6.28
C ILE A 445 32.10 24.70 -6.92
N LYS A 446 32.71 25.89 -6.77
CA LYS A 446 32.22 27.11 -7.42
C LYS A 446 32.28 27.03 -8.94
N ASP A 447 33.32 26.41 -9.49
CA ASP A 447 33.43 26.16 -10.92
C ASP A 447 32.30 25.24 -11.39
N LEU A 448 32.12 24.09 -10.74
CA LEU A 448 31.05 23.13 -11.06
C LEU A 448 29.65 23.75 -10.98
N MET A 449 29.33 24.45 -9.88
CA MET A 449 28.04 25.13 -9.72
C MET A 449 27.86 26.25 -10.75
N GLY A 450 28.94 26.96 -11.10
CA GLY A 450 28.92 27.99 -12.14
C GLY A 450 28.64 27.42 -13.54
N GLN A 451 29.19 26.24 -13.85
CA GLN A 451 28.87 25.52 -15.09
C GLN A 451 27.39 25.13 -15.14
N ILE A 452 26.83 24.59 -14.03
CA ILE A 452 25.40 24.26 -13.93
C ILE A 452 24.53 25.51 -14.10
N ASP A 453 24.90 26.62 -13.45
CA ASP A 453 24.21 27.90 -13.61
C ASP A 453 24.21 28.35 -15.08
N GLU A 454 25.34 28.27 -15.78
CA GLU A 454 25.49 28.70 -17.18
C GLU A 454 24.73 27.82 -18.18
N ILE A 455 24.76 26.49 -17.95
CA ILE A 455 24.18 25.51 -18.89
C ILE A 455 22.67 25.40 -18.71
N TYR A 456 22.19 25.36 -17.46
CA TYR A 456 20.79 25.04 -17.15
C TYR A 456 19.99 26.23 -16.62
N VAL A 457 20.45 26.84 -15.52
CA VAL A 457 19.67 27.86 -14.78
C VAL A 457 19.51 29.15 -15.57
N ASN A 458 20.57 29.62 -16.23
CA ASN A 458 20.57 30.85 -17.02
C ASN A 458 19.91 30.68 -18.39
N LYS A 459 19.48 29.45 -18.72
CA LYS A 459 18.84 29.10 -20.00
C LYS A 459 17.61 28.20 -19.76
N PRO A 460 16.60 28.70 -19.04
CA PRO A 460 15.39 27.93 -18.71
C PRO A 460 14.72 27.32 -19.95
N GLU A 461 14.61 28.07 -21.05
CA GLU A 461 13.97 27.59 -22.28
C GLU A 461 14.72 26.43 -22.92
N GLU A 462 16.07 26.44 -22.92
CA GLU A 462 16.87 25.33 -23.44
C GLU A 462 16.75 24.10 -22.54
N THR A 463 16.69 24.28 -21.22
CA THR A 463 16.47 23.18 -20.26
C THR A 463 15.09 22.56 -20.40
N ILE A 464 14.05 23.40 -20.50
CA ILE A 464 12.67 22.96 -20.71
C ILE A 464 12.55 22.17 -22.03
N ALA A 465 13.20 22.63 -23.11
CA ALA A 465 13.16 21.92 -24.39
C ALA A 465 13.83 20.52 -24.30
N LYS A 466 14.87 20.36 -23.50
CA LYS A 466 15.50 19.06 -23.24
C LYS A 466 14.58 18.13 -22.46
N LEU A 467 13.92 18.64 -21.43
CA LEU A 467 12.95 17.87 -20.66
C LEU A 467 11.71 17.51 -21.48
N GLU A 468 11.25 18.40 -22.35
CA GLU A 468 10.16 18.12 -23.28
C GLU A 468 10.51 16.96 -24.23
N ALA A 469 11.76 16.89 -24.70
CA ALA A 469 12.22 15.76 -25.52
C ALA A 469 12.22 14.43 -24.73
N ILE A 470 12.60 14.48 -23.45
CA ILE A 470 12.56 13.32 -22.54
C ILE A 470 11.12 12.86 -22.29
N VAL A 471 10.24 13.79 -21.92
CA VAL A 471 8.80 13.52 -21.71
C VAL A 471 8.18 12.91 -22.97
N ASN A 472 8.52 13.44 -24.15
CA ASN A 472 8.04 12.89 -25.42
C ASN A 472 8.54 11.49 -25.69
N LYS A 473 9.81 11.20 -25.40
CA LYS A 473 10.37 9.85 -25.57
C LYS A 473 9.62 8.84 -24.69
N LEU A 474 9.28 9.21 -23.45
CA LEU A 474 8.48 8.37 -22.56
C LEU A 474 7.05 8.20 -23.08
N LEU A 475 6.34 9.29 -23.34
CA LEU A 475 4.93 9.25 -23.72
C LEU A 475 4.66 8.59 -25.08
N THR A 476 5.65 8.56 -25.98
CA THR A 476 5.55 7.90 -27.30
C THR A 476 6.08 6.46 -27.31
N TYR A 477 6.51 5.93 -26.17
CA TYR A 477 6.89 4.53 -26.06
C TYR A 477 5.68 3.62 -26.34
N GLU A 478 5.86 2.64 -27.21
CA GLU A 478 4.81 1.68 -27.59
C GLU A 478 4.67 0.61 -26.49
N LEU A 479 3.53 0.59 -25.81
CA LEU A 479 3.16 -0.40 -24.79
C LEU A 479 2.55 -1.67 -25.41
N SER A 480 2.18 -1.64 -26.68
CA SER A 480 1.66 -2.80 -27.40
C SER A 480 1.89 -2.64 -28.90
N ASP A 481 2.17 -3.73 -29.59
CA ASP A 481 2.16 -3.80 -31.06
C ASP A 481 0.75 -3.67 -31.64
N ILE A 482 -0.29 -3.83 -30.80
CA ILE A 482 -1.68 -3.66 -31.19
C ILE A 482 -1.99 -2.17 -31.26
N LYS A 483 -2.55 -1.76 -32.39
CA LYS A 483 -2.94 -0.37 -32.60
C LYS A 483 -4.03 0.04 -31.62
N ALA A 484 -3.91 1.26 -31.08
CA ALA A 484 -4.93 1.95 -30.29
C ALA A 484 -6.21 2.25 -31.10
N GLU A 485 -7.05 1.25 -31.34
CA GLU A 485 -8.38 1.43 -31.95
C GLU A 485 -9.39 1.97 -30.93
N MET A 486 -9.45 3.30 -30.79
CA MET A 486 -10.35 4.00 -29.86
C MET A 486 -11.44 4.81 -30.61
N PRO A 487 -12.57 5.15 -29.95
CA PRO A 487 -13.57 6.05 -30.51
C PRO A 487 -12.97 7.40 -30.90
N ASN A 488 -13.40 7.95 -32.05
CA ASN A 488 -12.90 9.26 -32.55
C ASN A 488 -13.07 10.41 -31.54
N GLU A 489 -14.05 10.29 -30.67
CA GLU A 489 -14.36 11.26 -29.63
C GLU A 489 -13.37 11.24 -28.45
N TYR A 490 -12.57 10.19 -28.32
CA TYR A 490 -11.47 10.12 -27.34
C TYR A 490 -10.15 10.66 -27.93
N ILE A 491 -10.14 11.01 -29.22
CA ILE A 491 -8.94 11.43 -29.94
C ILE A 491 -8.71 12.93 -29.73
N CYS A 492 -7.83 13.26 -28.80
CA CYS A 492 -7.21 14.58 -28.69
C CYS A 492 -5.76 14.51 -29.17
N GLY A 493 -5.55 14.56 -30.50
CA GLY A 493 -4.23 14.43 -31.12
C GLY A 493 -4.24 13.54 -32.35
N GLU A 494 -3.05 13.15 -32.83
CA GLU A 494 -2.92 12.10 -33.84
C GLU A 494 -2.72 10.74 -33.14
N ILE A 495 -3.38 9.68 -33.65
CA ILE A 495 -3.10 8.30 -33.25
C ILE A 495 -1.90 7.81 -34.04
N ASN A 496 -0.97 7.15 -33.37
CA ASN A 496 0.17 6.47 -33.96
C ASN A 496 -0.32 5.45 -35.01
N GLU A 497 0.35 5.41 -36.17
CA GLU A 497 0.03 4.40 -37.18
C GLU A 497 0.53 3.00 -36.79
N GLY A 498 1.48 2.93 -35.83
CA GLY A 498 2.06 1.73 -35.26
C GLY A 498 1.29 1.19 -34.04
N GLY A 499 2.03 0.84 -33.00
CA GLY A 499 1.52 0.29 -31.75
C GLY A 499 0.91 1.35 -30.81
N ALA A 500 0.14 0.89 -29.82
CA ALA A 500 -0.45 1.76 -28.80
C ALA A 500 0.62 2.35 -27.88
N THR A 501 0.63 3.67 -27.70
CA THR A 501 1.63 4.37 -26.87
C THR A 501 1.18 4.62 -25.43
N ILE A 502 2.11 5.04 -24.56
CA ILE A 502 1.77 5.50 -23.19
C ILE A 502 0.74 6.64 -23.22
N ASP A 503 0.91 7.66 -24.07
CA ASP A 503 -0.04 8.78 -24.19
C ASP A 503 -1.42 8.31 -24.65
N GLU A 504 -1.48 7.40 -25.62
CA GLU A 504 -2.73 6.81 -26.10
C GLU A 504 -3.45 6.03 -25.01
N PHE A 505 -2.74 5.16 -24.30
CA PHE A 505 -3.29 4.36 -23.22
C PHE A 505 -3.76 5.23 -22.05
N ALA A 506 -2.98 6.22 -21.62
CA ALA A 506 -3.35 7.13 -20.54
C ALA A 506 -4.61 7.96 -20.88
N ARG A 507 -4.72 8.45 -22.12
CA ARG A 507 -5.93 9.14 -22.59
C ARG A 507 -7.15 8.21 -22.58
N PHE A 508 -6.99 6.95 -22.96
CA PHE A 508 -8.07 5.96 -22.88
C PHE A 508 -8.56 5.78 -21.45
N VAL A 509 -7.66 5.51 -20.50
CA VAL A 509 -7.99 5.32 -19.09
C VAL A 509 -8.75 6.52 -18.51
N ILE A 510 -8.25 7.74 -18.74
CA ILE A 510 -8.91 8.96 -18.29
C ILE A 510 -10.29 9.12 -18.94
N HIS A 511 -10.41 8.85 -20.24
CA HIS A 511 -11.69 8.93 -20.93
C HIS A 511 -12.69 7.92 -20.39
N SER A 512 -12.30 6.66 -20.24
CA SER A 512 -13.14 5.58 -19.74
C SER A 512 -13.68 5.91 -18.35
N TYR A 513 -12.79 6.11 -17.37
CA TYR A 513 -13.16 6.33 -15.98
C TYR A 513 -14.08 7.55 -15.80
N TYR A 514 -13.66 8.73 -16.27
CA TYR A 514 -14.46 9.95 -16.04
C TYR A 514 -15.80 9.94 -16.78
N ASN A 515 -15.96 9.15 -17.84
CA ASN A 515 -17.25 9.00 -18.52
C ASN A 515 -18.14 7.89 -17.95
N GLY A 516 -17.63 7.05 -17.05
CA GLY A 516 -18.24 5.78 -16.63
C GLY A 516 -18.20 4.70 -17.71
N ASP A 517 -17.30 4.78 -18.70
CA ASP A 517 -17.17 3.80 -19.79
C ASP A 517 -16.04 2.79 -19.54
N GLU A 518 -16.24 1.97 -18.52
CA GLU A 518 -15.22 1.04 -18.00
C GLU A 518 -15.31 -0.36 -18.64
N ASP A 519 -16.14 -0.55 -19.68
CA ASP A 519 -16.17 -1.82 -20.40
C ASP A 519 -15.03 -1.91 -21.42
N ILE A 520 -13.93 -2.54 -21.00
CA ILE A 520 -12.76 -2.73 -21.86
C ILE A 520 -12.85 -3.91 -22.84
N SER A 521 -13.94 -4.69 -22.82
CA SER A 521 -14.03 -5.99 -23.51
C SER A 521 -13.88 -5.93 -25.04
N GLU A 522 -14.06 -4.76 -25.64
CA GLU A 522 -13.93 -4.51 -27.08
C GLU A 522 -12.55 -3.95 -27.48
N TYR A 523 -11.66 -3.65 -26.52
CA TYR A 523 -10.38 -2.97 -26.75
C TYR A 523 -9.17 -3.90 -26.54
N GLU A 524 -8.81 -4.63 -27.61
CA GLU A 524 -7.73 -5.64 -27.58
C GLU A 524 -6.38 -5.07 -27.09
N PHE A 525 -6.03 -3.83 -27.45
CA PHE A 525 -4.77 -3.20 -27.03
C PHE A 525 -4.73 -2.94 -25.50
N VAL A 526 -5.88 -2.64 -24.87
CA VAL A 526 -5.96 -2.40 -23.41
C VAL A 526 -5.73 -3.70 -22.67
N ILE A 527 -6.42 -4.76 -23.10
CA ILE A 527 -6.30 -6.10 -22.50
C ILE A 527 -4.85 -6.60 -22.64
N ASP A 528 -4.26 -6.47 -23.83
CA ASP A 528 -2.86 -6.84 -24.07
C ASP A 528 -1.89 -6.08 -23.16
N ILE A 529 -2.06 -4.76 -23.02
CA ILE A 529 -1.22 -3.94 -22.12
C ILE A 529 -1.35 -4.41 -20.66
N LEU A 530 -2.57 -4.63 -20.16
CA LEU A 530 -2.79 -5.07 -18.78
C LEU A 530 -2.21 -6.47 -18.52
N GLU A 531 -2.34 -7.41 -19.48
CA GLU A 531 -1.77 -8.76 -19.39
C GLU A 531 -0.22 -8.73 -19.44
N ARG A 532 0.38 -7.90 -20.29
CA ARG A 532 1.85 -7.73 -20.35
C ARG A 532 2.42 -7.02 -19.12
N PHE A 533 1.65 -6.14 -18.48
CA PHE A 533 2.00 -5.63 -17.15
C PHE A 533 1.87 -6.74 -16.10
N ASP A 534 0.77 -7.47 -16.05
CA ASP A 534 0.57 -8.54 -15.05
C ASP A 534 1.66 -9.63 -15.12
N SER A 535 2.20 -9.93 -16.31
CA SER A 535 3.31 -10.87 -16.51
C SER A 535 4.70 -10.32 -16.13
N GLY A 536 4.82 -9.01 -15.87
CA GLY A 536 6.08 -8.32 -15.61
C GLY A 536 6.88 -7.94 -16.86
N GLU A 537 6.47 -8.36 -18.05
CA GLU A 537 7.16 -8.05 -19.32
C GLU A 537 7.27 -6.53 -19.55
N LEU A 538 6.13 -5.83 -19.47
CA LEU A 538 6.12 -4.37 -19.63
C LEU A 538 6.82 -3.64 -18.48
N ALA A 539 6.83 -4.21 -17.27
CA ALA A 539 7.55 -3.61 -16.15
C ALA A 539 9.07 -3.64 -16.38
N GLU A 540 9.61 -4.76 -16.89
CA GLU A 540 11.01 -4.86 -17.28
C GLU A 540 11.34 -3.92 -18.45
N GLU A 541 10.50 -3.87 -19.47
CA GLU A 541 10.66 -2.98 -20.63
C GLU A 541 10.69 -1.50 -20.22
N LEU A 542 9.75 -1.07 -19.37
CA LEU A 542 9.69 0.30 -18.86
C LEU A 542 10.80 0.60 -17.88
N PHE A 543 11.22 -0.36 -17.06
CA PHE A 543 12.40 -0.18 -16.20
C PHE A 543 13.66 0.08 -17.04
N ASN A 544 13.84 -0.68 -18.12
CA ASN A 544 14.95 -0.47 -19.06
C ASN A 544 14.83 0.87 -19.80
N LEU A 545 13.63 1.28 -20.19
CA LEU A 545 13.38 2.61 -20.77
C LEU A 545 13.73 3.72 -19.79
N LEU A 546 13.30 3.61 -18.53
CA LEU A 546 13.61 4.59 -17.48
C LEU A 546 15.11 4.64 -17.20
N ARG A 547 15.78 3.49 -17.14
CA ARG A 547 17.25 3.42 -17.06
C ARG A 547 17.87 4.15 -18.24
N GLU A 548 17.45 3.90 -19.46
CA GLU A 548 17.98 4.58 -20.65
C GLU A 548 17.76 6.10 -20.57
N VAL A 549 16.56 6.54 -20.22
CA VAL A 549 16.21 7.96 -20.12
C VAL A 549 16.99 8.66 -19.00
N LEU A 550 16.98 8.11 -17.78
CA LEU A 550 17.60 8.72 -16.61
C LEU A 550 19.11 8.60 -16.65
N LEU A 551 19.63 7.40 -16.89
CA LEU A 551 21.06 7.15 -16.82
C LEU A 551 21.76 7.59 -18.10
N THR A 552 21.29 7.12 -19.26
CA THR A 552 22.00 7.36 -20.52
C THR A 552 21.72 8.75 -21.05
N ASP A 553 20.45 9.13 -21.25
CA ASP A 553 20.12 10.41 -21.88
C ASP A 553 20.37 11.59 -20.94
N LEU A 554 19.94 11.49 -19.68
CA LEU A 554 19.99 12.61 -18.74
C LEU A 554 21.31 12.70 -17.96
N ILE A 555 21.76 11.63 -17.32
CA ILE A 555 23.00 11.66 -16.52
C ILE A 555 24.24 11.65 -17.42
N GLN A 556 24.40 10.64 -18.28
CA GLN A 556 25.62 10.46 -19.06
C GLN A 556 25.72 11.47 -20.22
N ASN A 557 24.71 11.51 -21.09
CA ASN A 557 24.76 12.29 -22.33
C ASN A 557 24.44 13.77 -22.13
N GLU A 558 23.66 14.13 -21.11
CA GLU A 558 23.28 15.51 -20.86
C GLU A 558 24.11 16.13 -19.72
N ILE A 559 24.12 15.59 -18.51
CA ILE A 559 24.86 16.21 -17.39
C ILE A 559 26.38 15.99 -17.52
N LEU A 560 26.83 14.74 -17.49
CA LEU A 560 28.26 14.42 -17.37
C LEU A 560 29.06 14.74 -18.64
N ALA A 561 28.40 14.74 -19.80
CA ALA A 561 29.00 15.14 -21.08
C ALA A 561 29.15 16.66 -21.24
N ASN A 562 28.29 17.47 -20.60
CA ASN A 562 28.33 18.93 -20.73
C ASN A 562 29.06 19.63 -19.57
N LEU A 563 29.40 18.91 -18.50
CA LEU A 563 30.22 19.42 -17.41
C LEU A 563 31.70 19.04 -17.61
N ASP A 564 32.58 20.03 -17.46
CA ASP A 564 34.02 19.87 -17.58
C ASP A 564 34.67 19.64 -16.21
N PHE A 565 35.50 18.60 -16.12
CA PHE A 565 36.38 18.37 -14.99
C PHE A 565 37.61 19.28 -15.08
N ASN A 566 37.61 20.34 -14.27
CA ASN A 566 38.68 21.34 -14.21
C ASN A 566 39.51 21.20 -12.92
N PRO A 567 40.41 20.19 -12.79
CA PRO A 567 41.23 20.02 -11.60
C PRO A 567 42.19 21.19 -11.36
N GLY A 568 42.40 22.05 -12.36
CA GLY A 568 43.12 23.32 -12.22
C GLY A 568 42.45 24.30 -11.24
N GLU A 569 41.11 24.25 -11.10
CA GLU A 569 40.33 25.12 -10.20
C GLU A 569 40.45 24.74 -8.73
N LEU A 570 41.00 23.55 -8.43
CA LEU A 570 41.49 23.23 -7.09
C LEU A 570 42.60 24.19 -6.65
N PHE A 571 43.28 24.90 -7.57
CA PHE A 571 44.36 25.83 -7.25
C PHE A 571 44.14 27.20 -7.91
N PRO A 572 43.20 28.01 -7.40
CA PRO A 572 42.75 29.25 -8.05
C PRO A 572 43.83 30.34 -8.08
N GLN A 573 43.58 31.42 -8.84
CA GLN A 573 44.53 32.54 -8.98
C GLN A 573 44.93 33.13 -7.62
N GLY A 574 46.24 33.24 -7.38
CA GLY A 574 46.80 33.72 -6.11
C GLY A 574 47.25 32.60 -5.15
N ASN A 575 46.93 31.33 -5.43
CA ASN A 575 47.44 30.19 -4.67
C ASN A 575 48.92 29.89 -5.02
N ILE A 576 49.75 29.59 -4.01
CA ILE A 576 51.19 29.27 -4.18
C ILE A 576 51.42 28.00 -5.04
N PHE A 577 50.43 27.11 -5.11
CA PHE A 577 50.42 25.88 -5.89
C PHE A 577 49.73 26.02 -7.26
N ARG A 578 49.38 27.23 -7.72
CA ARG A 578 48.77 27.45 -9.05
C ARG A 578 49.54 26.78 -10.19
N LEU A 579 50.87 26.76 -10.12
CA LEU A 579 51.71 26.12 -11.14
C LEU A 579 51.50 24.59 -11.18
N LEU A 580 51.21 23.96 -10.04
CA LEU A 580 50.79 22.56 -9.97
C LEU A 580 49.40 22.37 -10.60
N GLY A 581 48.45 23.27 -10.34
CA GLY A 581 47.13 23.25 -10.98
C GLY A 581 47.20 23.35 -12.51
N ILE A 582 48.08 24.19 -13.07
CA ILE A 582 48.32 24.27 -14.54
C ILE A 582 48.88 22.95 -15.08
N VAL A 583 49.85 22.35 -14.38
CA VAL A 583 50.44 21.07 -14.78
C VAL A 583 49.44 19.94 -14.66
N LEU A 584 48.63 19.91 -13.60
CA LEU A 584 47.58 18.92 -13.36
C LEU A 584 46.52 18.99 -14.45
N GLN A 585 46.00 20.18 -14.75
CA GLN A 585 45.05 20.41 -15.85
C GLN A 585 45.62 19.91 -17.18
N GLY A 586 46.82 20.34 -17.56
CA GLY A 586 47.44 19.91 -18.82
C GLY A 586 47.81 18.42 -18.86
N THR A 587 47.97 17.77 -17.71
CA THR A 587 48.17 16.32 -17.62
C THR A 587 46.86 15.57 -17.84
N VAL A 588 45.77 16.03 -17.23
CA VAL A 588 44.43 15.46 -17.43
C VAL A 588 43.98 15.66 -18.87
N GLU A 589 44.13 16.84 -19.44
CA GLU A 589 43.86 17.12 -20.86
C GLU A 589 44.62 16.18 -21.81
N ALA A 590 45.90 15.92 -21.51
CA ALA A 590 46.71 15.01 -22.32
C ALA A 590 46.29 13.53 -22.15
N LEU A 591 45.85 13.14 -20.96
CA LEU A 591 45.35 11.79 -20.67
C LEU A 591 43.99 11.54 -21.33
N LEU A 592 43.11 12.53 -21.29
CA LEU A 592 41.74 12.45 -21.81
C LEU A 592 41.62 12.81 -23.30
N GLY A 593 42.74 13.08 -23.98
CA GLY A 593 42.74 13.37 -25.42
C GLY A 593 42.18 14.74 -25.81
N GLY A 594 42.06 15.66 -24.85
CA GLY A 594 41.57 17.03 -25.04
C GLY A 594 40.07 17.22 -24.79
N ASP A 595 39.34 16.18 -24.43
CA ASP A 595 37.96 16.24 -23.93
C ASP A 595 37.98 16.08 -22.41
N ASN A 596 37.68 17.16 -21.68
CA ASN A 596 37.74 17.16 -20.21
C ASN A 596 36.39 16.89 -19.55
N SER A 597 35.38 16.43 -20.30
CA SER A 597 34.08 16.12 -19.73
C SER A 597 34.17 15.10 -18.59
N PHE A 598 33.27 15.21 -17.62
CA PHE A 598 33.21 14.24 -16.52
C PHE A 598 32.95 12.81 -17.02
N ILE A 599 32.15 12.64 -18.08
CA ILE A 599 31.91 11.32 -18.67
C ILE A 599 33.20 10.69 -19.23
N ASN A 600 33.98 11.43 -20.02
CA ASN A 600 35.23 10.92 -20.60
C ASN A 600 36.28 10.62 -19.52
N LEU A 601 36.30 11.39 -18.43
CA LEU A 601 37.10 11.07 -17.25
C LEU A 601 36.70 9.73 -16.62
N ILE A 602 35.40 9.54 -16.37
CA ILE A 602 34.87 8.32 -15.76
C ILE A 602 35.18 7.11 -16.65
N ASP A 603 34.85 7.17 -17.94
CA ASP A 603 35.11 6.09 -18.90
C ASP A 603 36.58 5.72 -18.98
N SER A 604 37.47 6.71 -18.98
CA SER A 604 38.92 6.50 -19.00
C SER A 604 39.43 5.78 -17.74
N VAL A 605 38.80 6.00 -16.59
CA VAL A 605 39.14 5.34 -15.32
C VAL A 605 38.59 3.91 -15.28
N LEU A 606 37.32 3.72 -15.66
CA LEU A 606 36.66 2.42 -15.62
C LEU A 606 37.22 1.44 -16.67
N SER A 607 37.74 1.96 -17.79
CA SER A 607 38.37 1.17 -18.86
C SER A 607 39.79 0.65 -18.55
N ILE A 608 40.31 0.87 -17.33
CA ILE A 608 41.66 0.40 -16.96
C ILE A 608 41.65 -1.13 -16.83
N PRO A 609 42.55 -1.89 -17.48
CA PRO A 609 42.55 -3.37 -17.47
C PRO A 609 42.70 -4.06 -16.09
N LEU A 610 42.86 -3.30 -15.01
CA LEU A 610 42.93 -3.79 -13.63
C LEU A 610 41.58 -3.69 -12.91
N ILE A 611 40.60 -3.01 -13.50
CA ILE A 611 39.23 -2.92 -13.00
C ILE A 611 38.50 -4.21 -13.41
N PRO A 612 37.83 -4.90 -12.46
CA PRO A 612 36.99 -6.06 -12.78
C PRO A 612 35.94 -5.74 -13.86
N GLU A 613 35.55 -6.76 -14.64
CA GLU A 613 34.62 -6.60 -15.77
C GLU A 613 33.25 -6.02 -15.31
N GLU A 614 32.78 -6.44 -14.14
CA GLU A 614 31.56 -5.94 -13.47
C GLU A 614 31.62 -4.47 -13.04
N TYR A 615 32.78 -3.81 -13.11
CA TYR A 615 32.93 -2.38 -12.82
C TYR A 615 33.52 -1.59 -13.99
N SER A 616 33.47 -2.16 -15.21
CA SER A 616 34.17 -1.62 -16.38
C SER A 616 33.46 -0.44 -17.08
N SER A 617 32.20 -0.18 -16.73
CA SER A 617 31.41 0.97 -17.18
C SER A 617 30.38 1.35 -16.12
N ILE A 618 29.75 2.53 -16.25
CA ILE A 618 28.63 2.94 -15.38
C ILE A 618 27.49 1.91 -15.47
N ASP A 619 27.19 1.43 -16.69
CA ASP A 619 26.21 0.37 -16.91
C ASP A 619 26.59 -0.94 -16.21
N ALA A 620 27.85 -1.38 -16.31
CA ALA A 620 28.30 -2.62 -15.66
C ALA A 620 28.20 -2.53 -14.13
N ILE A 621 28.55 -1.38 -13.56
CA ILE A 621 28.41 -1.13 -12.11
C ILE A 621 26.94 -1.26 -11.70
N ILE A 622 26.04 -0.66 -12.46
CA ILE A 622 24.61 -0.68 -12.18
C ILE A 622 24.04 -2.09 -12.35
N ASP A 623 24.40 -2.79 -13.43
CA ASP A 623 24.00 -4.17 -13.67
C ASP A 623 24.50 -5.10 -12.55
N HIS A 624 25.71 -4.89 -12.05
CA HIS A 624 26.24 -5.64 -10.92
C HIS A 624 25.53 -5.33 -9.61
N LEU A 625 25.24 -4.05 -9.33
CA LEU A 625 24.55 -3.63 -8.11
C LEU A 625 23.07 -4.02 -8.10
N MET A 626 22.41 -4.05 -9.25
CA MET A 626 20.96 -4.28 -9.37
C MET A 626 20.61 -5.71 -9.76
N GLY A 627 21.49 -6.41 -10.48
CA GLY A 627 21.20 -7.72 -11.06
C GLY A 627 20.97 -8.84 -10.05
N GLU A 628 21.41 -8.67 -8.80
CA GLU A 628 21.09 -9.63 -7.72
C GLU A 628 19.75 -9.34 -7.03
N TYR A 629 19.25 -8.09 -7.10
CA TYR A 629 18.07 -7.65 -6.36
C TYR A 629 16.82 -7.51 -7.25
N ILE A 630 16.99 -7.16 -8.52
CA ILE A 630 15.89 -7.09 -9.49
C ILE A 630 15.80 -8.41 -10.25
N THR A 631 14.97 -9.29 -9.69
CA THR A 631 14.67 -10.61 -10.25
C THR A 631 13.44 -10.56 -11.15
N GLN A 632 13.18 -11.62 -11.92
CA GLN A 632 11.93 -11.72 -12.71
C GLN A 632 10.68 -11.57 -11.82
N SER A 633 10.68 -12.20 -10.64
CA SER A 633 9.60 -12.05 -9.66
C SER A 633 9.38 -10.60 -9.21
N GLN A 634 10.42 -9.76 -9.25
CA GLN A 634 10.32 -8.34 -8.94
C GLN A 634 9.59 -7.57 -10.05
N TYR A 635 9.92 -7.86 -11.31
CA TYR A 635 9.22 -7.27 -12.45
C TYR A 635 7.76 -7.72 -12.52
N GLU A 636 7.47 -9.00 -12.28
CA GLU A 636 6.10 -9.54 -12.19
C GLU A 636 5.27 -8.82 -11.13
N ALA A 637 5.86 -8.52 -9.96
CA ALA A 637 5.17 -7.82 -8.90
C ALA A 637 4.95 -6.33 -9.20
N TRP A 638 5.95 -5.63 -9.73
CA TRP A 638 5.79 -4.24 -10.16
C TRP A 638 4.76 -4.11 -11.27
N GLY A 639 4.83 -5.01 -12.25
CA GLY A 639 3.88 -5.07 -13.34
C GLY A 639 2.47 -5.37 -12.86
N TYR A 640 2.30 -6.33 -11.93
CA TYR A 640 1.02 -6.55 -11.26
C TYR A 640 0.49 -5.31 -10.56
N THR A 641 1.31 -4.63 -9.75
CA THR A 641 0.91 -3.41 -9.03
C THR A 641 0.45 -2.34 -10.01
N ILE A 642 1.18 -2.12 -11.10
CA ILE A 642 0.79 -1.17 -12.15
C ILE A 642 -0.51 -1.59 -12.84
N SER A 643 -0.64 -2.87 -13.21
CA SER A 643 -1.84 -3.42 -13.86
C SER A 643 -3.07 -3.30 -12.96
N TRP A 644 -2.93 -3.63 -11.67
CA TRP A 644 -3.97 -3.51 -10.66
C TRP A 644 -4.42 -2.05 -10.47
N MET A 645 -3.46 -1.12 -10.31
CA MET A 645 -3.78 0.30 -10.17
C MET A 645 -4.50 0.84 -11.41
N ILE A 646 -4.04 0.54 -12.61
CA ILE A 646 -4.67 1.01 -13.85
C ILE A 646 -6.02 0.32 -14.08
N GLY A 647 -6.08 -0.98 -13.81
CA GLY A 647 -7.29 -1.80 -13.91
C GLY A 647 -8.40 -1.28 -13.03
N SER A 648 -8.09 -0.72 -11.85
CA SER A 648 -9.11 -0.15 -10.95
C SER A 648 -9.90 1.03 -11.53
N PHE A 649 -9.44 1.64 -12.62
CA PHE A 649 -10.15 2.69 -13.38
C PHE A 649 -10.89 2.16 -14.61
N LEU A 650 -10.84 0.84 -14.85
CA LEU A 650 -11.22 0.18 -16.09
C LEU A 650 -12.10 -1.06 -15.85
N PHE A 651 -12.54 -1.31 -14.62
CA PHE A 651 -13.39 -2.44 -14.28
C PHE A 651 -14.55 -1.98 -13.41
N ASP A 652 -15.76 -2.31 -13.85
CA ASP A 652 -17.03 -1.94 -13.23
C ASP A 652 -17.60 -3.12 -12.43
N GLU A 653 -17.97 -2.88 -11.16
CA GLU A 653 -18.58 -3.86 -10.26
C GLU A 653 -20.11 -4.03 -10.46
N ILE A 654 -20.77 -3.10 -11.19
CA ILE A 654 -22.21 -3.09 -11.50
C ILE A 654 -22.42 -3.23 -13.03
N PRO A 655 -22.06 -4.39 -13.63
CA PRO A 655 -21.86 -4.57 -15.07
C PRO A 655 -23.13 -4.56 -15.95
N ASP A 656 -24.32 -4.41 -15.36
CA ASP A 656 -25.59 -4.63 -16.07
C ASP A 656 -25.91 -3.53 -17.11
N GLU A 657 -25.28 -2.35 -17.03
CA GLU A 657 -25.44 -1.28 -18.02
C GLU A 657 -24.09 -0.62 -18.36
N LYS A 658 -23.46 -1.03 -19.47
CA LYS A 658 -22.32 -0.30 -20.08
C LYS A 658 -22.57 1.21 -20.00
N LEU A 659 -21.67 1.97 -19.35
CA LEU A 659 -21.53 3.44 -19.36
C LEU A 659 -21.89 4.23 -18.08
N ASP A 660 -22.53 3.66 -17.06
CA ASP A 660 -23.14 4.43 -15.93
C ASP A 660 -23.98 5.65 -16.36
N LYS A 661 -24.34 5.73 -17.64
CA LYS A 661 -25.11 6.81 -18.24
C LYS A 661 -26.58 6.56 -18.04
N THR A 662 -26.95 5.30 -17.96
CA THR A 662 -28.25 4.83 -17.50
C THR A 662 -28.00 3.71 -16.51
N ALA A 663 -28.78 3.68 -15.43
CA ALA A 663 -28.82 2.54 -14.54
C ALA A 663 -30.19 2.45 -13.88
N SER A 664 -30.62 1.23 -13.56
CA SER A 664 -31.82 0.95 -12.78
C SER A 664 -31.44 0.17 -11.52
N LEU A 665 -31.35 0.86 -10.39
CA LEU A 665 -30.94 0.30 -9.11
C LEU A 665 -32.17 -0.01 -8.27
N THR A 666 -32.37 -1.28 -7.89
CA THR A 666 -33.57 -1.71 -7.15
C THR A 666 -33.22 -2.32 -5.80
N TYR A 667 -33.67 -1.68 -4.72
CA TYR A 667 -33.69 -2.29 -3.39
C TYR A 667 -34.99 -3.09 -3.20
N SER A 668 -34.83 -4.39 -2.91
CA SER A 668 -35.94 -5.36 -2.73
C SER A 668 -35.91 -6.04 -1.34
N GLY A 669 -35.16 -5.47 -0.40
CA GLY A 669 -34.83 -6.09 0.89
C GLY A 669 -33.39 -6.65 0.94
N PRO A 670 -32.99 -7.24 2.09
CA PRO A 670 -31.66 -7.79 2.28
C PRO A 670 -31.28 -8.85 1.24
N VAL A 671 -30.03 -8.79 0.78
CA VAL A 671 -29.42 -9.74 -0.15
C VAL A 671 -28.66 -10.83 0.60
N GLU A 672 -28.28 -11.90 -0.11
CA GLU A 672 -27.43 -12.95 0.45
C GLU A 672 -26.04 -12.38 0.74
N VAL A 673 -25.57 -12.55 1.98
CA VAL A 673 -24.23 -12.10 2.39
C VAL A 673 -23.21 -13.16 1.97
N GLU A 674 -22.33 -12.79 1.04
CA GLU A 674 -21.16 -13.60 0.72
C GLU A 674 -20.11 -13.43 1.83
N ALA A 675 -19.88 -14.48 2.61
CA ALA A 675 -18.82 -14.51 3.61
C ALA A 675 -17.59 -15.23 3.05
N THR A 676 -16.48 -14.50 2.90
CA THR A 676 -15.20 -15.04 2.40
C THR A 676 -14.05 -14.64 3.32
N GLN A 677 -12.87 -15.22 3.09
CA GLN A 677 -11.65 -14.76 3.77
C GLN A 677 -11.15 -13.43 3.20
N ASP A 678 -11.35 -13.18 1.90
CA ASP A 678 -10.89 -11.96 1.22
C ASP A 678 -11.65 -10.70 1.73
N ASN A 679 -12.93 -10.84 2.10
CA ASN A 679 -13.70 -9.77 2.76
C ASN A 679 -13.70 -9.85 4.30
N TYR A 680 -12.89 -10.74 4.87
CA TYR A 680 -12.69 -10.95 6.31
C TYR A 680 -13.97 -11.28 7.11
N ARG A 681 -15.06 -11.70 6.45
CA ARG A 681 -16.25 -12.22 7.15
C ARG A 681 -16.05 -13.64 7.65
N LEU A 682 -15.27 -14.44 6.93
CA LEU A 682 -14.73 -15.70 7.46
C LEU A 682 -13.40 -15.44 8.15
N PRO A 683 -13.04 -16.25 9.17
CA PRO A 683 -11.71 -16.23 9.75
C PRO A 683 -10.61 -16.30 8.68
N SER A 684 -9.81 -15.25 8.62
CA SER A 684 -8.67 -15.09 7.72
C SER A 684 -7.40 -14.99 8.55
N HIS A 685 -6.24 -15.16 7.92
CA HIS A 685 -4.95 -14.94 8.57
C HIS A 685 -4.77 -15.82 9.82
N ILE A 686 -5.15 -17.09 9.70
CA ILE A 686 -5.17 -18.02 10.83
C ILE A 686 -3.75 -18.48 11.12
N ALA A 687 -3.17 -18.03 12.24
CA ALA A 687 -1.88 -18.50 12.72
C ALA A 687 -2.06 -19.50 13.86
N VAL A 688 -1.41 -20.65 13.76
CA VAL A 688 -1.39 -21.70 14.79
C VAL A 688 0.03 -21.86 15.29
N THR A 689 0.22 -21.82 16.61
CA THR A 689 1.54 -21.98 17.25
C THR A 689 1.47 -22.98 18.39
N LEU A 690 2.61 -23.62 18.67
CA LEU A 690 2.74 -24.46 19.87
C LEU A 690 2.68 -23.59 21.14
N GLY A 691 2.11 -24.15 22.22
CA GLY A 691 2.11 -23.51 23.54
C GLY A 691 3.42 -23.69 24.31
N GLU A 692 3.46 -23.23 25.56
CA GLU A 692 4.64 -23.40 26.42
C GLU A 692 4.90 -24.88 26.72
N ASP A 693 3.82 -25.64 26.94
CA ASP A 693 3.84 -27.11 26.99
C ASP A 693 3.17 -27.71 25.75
N SER A 694 3.97 -28.05 24.73
CA SER A 694 3.51 -28.68 23.49
C SER A 694 2.72 -30.00 23.69
N SER A 695 2.76 -30.62 24.88
CA SER A 695 1.98 -31.82 25.19
C SER A 695 0.53 -31.52 25.57
N SER A 696 0.21 -30.27 25.91
CA SER A 696 -1.12 -29.90 26.41
C SER A 696 -1.63 -28.53 25.93
N GLU A 697 -0.80 -27.74 25.23
CA GLU A 697 -1.10 -26.35 24.89
C GLU A 697 -0.88 -26.02 23.41
N VAL A 698 -1.79 -25.22 22.84
CA VAL A 698 -1.74 -24.66 21.48
C VAL A 698 -2.37 -23.28 21.50
N SER A 699 -1.83 -22.34 20.73
CA SER A 699 -2.42 -21.02 20.53
C SER A 699 -2.86 -20.82 19.09
N ILE A 700 -3.99 -20.16 18.90
CA ILE A 700 -4.57 -19.85 17.60
C ILE A 700 -4.94 -18.36 17.59
N THR A 701 -4.54 -17.65 16.54
CA THR A 701 -4.99 -16.28 16.28
C THR A 701 -5.55 -16.19 14.86
N TRP A 702 -6.50 -15.29 14.65
CA TRP A 702 -7.05 -14.99 13.33
C TRP A 702 -7.60 -13.57 13.30
N LEU A 703 -7.93 -13.10 12.09
CA LEU A 703 -8.51 -11.79 11.86
C LEU A 703 -9.87 -11.90 11.18
N THR A 704 -10.74 -10.96 11.50
CA THR A 704 -12.01 -10.74 10.83
C THR A 704 -12.24 -9.25 10.64
N LYS A 705 -13.23 -8.92 9.82
CA LYS A 705 -13.75 -7.57 9.61
C LYS A 705 -14.15 -6.94 10.96
N TYR A 706 -13.96 -5.62 11.09
CA TYR A 706 -14.21 -4.86 12.34
C TYR A 706 -15.56 -5.13 13.05
N SER A 707 -16.59 -5.55 12.31
CA SER A 707 -17.94 -5.84 12.79
C SER A 707 -18.13 -7.28 13.30
N VAL A 708 -17.26 -8.22 12.91
CA VAL A 708 -17.32 -9.64 13.30
C VAL A 708 -16.54 -9.85 14.58
N THR A 709 -17.25 -9.83 15.71
CA THR A 709 -16.62 -9.79 17.04
C THR A 709 -16.66 -11.12 17.80
N GLY A 710 -17.46 -12.10 17.34
CA GLY A 710 -17.52 -13.43 17.94
C GLY A 710 -16.17 -14.13 17.89
N THR A 711 -15.78 -14.73 19.02
CA THR A 711 -14.47 -15.39 19.19
C THR A 711 -14.70 -16.80 19.69
N ASP A 712 -15.09 -17.68 18.78
CA ASP A 712 -15.51 -19.02 19.10
C ASP A 712 -14.57 -20.07 18.49
N ILE A 713 -14.42 -21.18 19.20
CA ILE A 713 -13.75 -22.39 18.69
C ILE A 713 -14.68 -23.58 18.85
N GLU A 714 -14.72 -24.44 17.85
CA GLU A 714 -15.27 -25.79 17.98
C GLU A 714 -14.14 -26.80 17.86
N ILE A 715 -13.90 -27.59 18.91
CA ILE A 715 -12.86 -28.60 18.98
C ILE A 715 -13.42 -29.94 19.46
N ILE A 716 -13.09 -31.02 18.74
CA ILE A 716 -13.57 -32.38 18.98
C ILE A 716 -12.43 -33.41 18.80
N PRO A 717 -12.55 -34.64 19.33
CA PRO A 717 -11.62 -35.72 19.01
C PRO A 717 -11.52 -35.94 17.51
N TYR A 718 -10.31 -36.21 17.01
CA TYR A 718 -10.07 -36.32 15.57
C TYR A 718 -10.97 -37.35 14.87
N SER A 719 -11.46 -36.96 13.69
CA SER A 719 -12.15 -37.80 12.72
C SER A 719 -11.74 -37.36 11.32
N THR A 720 -11.67 -38.30 10.37
CA THR A 720 -11.42 -37.96 8.96
C THR A 720 -12.56 -37.14 8.34
N ASN A 721 -13.76 -37.20 8.93
CA ASN A 721 -14.90 -36.35 8.60
C ASN A 721 -15.44 -35.81 9.94
N PRO A 722 -14.94 -34.66 10.43
CA PRO A 722 -15.41 -34.10 11.69
C PRO A 722 -16.89 -33.71 11.59
N ASP A 723 -17.71 -34.16 12.55
CA ASP A 723 -19.13 -33.81 12.66
C ASP A 723 -19.27 -32.65 13.65
N PHE A 724 -19.07 -31.44 13.12
CA PHE A 724 -19.19 -30.21 13.88
C PHE A 724 -20.67 -29.83 14.05
N THR A 725 -21.04 -29.50 15.28
CA THR A 725 -22.38 -29.11 15.71
C THR A 725 -22.74 -27.66 15.37
N GLY A 726 -21.73 -26.82 15.10
CA GLY A 726 -21.93 -25.37 14.94
C GLY A 726 -22.14 -24.66 16.27
N LYS A 727 -21.62 -25.22 17.36
CA LYS A 727 -21.68 -24.65 18.72
C LYS A 727 -20.27 -24.58 19.30
N ALA A 728 -19.95 -23.46 19.94
CA ALA A 728 -18.66 -23.26 20.56
C ALA A 728 -18.40 -24.30 21.66
N THR A 729 -17.19 -24.87 21.66
CA THR A 729 -16.74 -25.75 22.74
C THR A 729 -16.43 -24.90 23.97
N THR A 730 -17.03 -25.24 25.11
CA THR A 730 -16.76 -24.56 26.40
C THR A 730 -16.03 -25.48 27.35
N SER A 731 -14.85 -25.07 27.82
CA SER A 731 -14.00 -25.80 28.77
C SER A 731 -13.16 -24.81 29.59
N SER A 732 -12.71 -25.21 30.78
CA SER A 732 -11.79 -24.39 31.58
C SER A 732 -10.42 -24.21 30.93
N GLY A 733 -10.04 -25.11 30.01
CA GLY A 733 -8.78 -25.04 29.27
C GLY A 733 -8.83 -24.16 28.02
N ILE A 734 -9.95 -23.46 27.75
CA ILE A 734 -10.09 -22.58 26.58
C ILE A 734 -10.17 -21.14 27.07
N THR A 735 -9.21 -20.31 26.67
CA THR A 735 -9.25 -18.86 26.88
C THR A 735 -9.40 -18.18 25.53
N ALA A 736 -10.47 -17.41 25.35
CA ALA A 736 -10.76 -16.65 24.14
C ALA A 736 -10.79 -15.14 24.43
N SER A 737 -10.22 -14.34 23.52
CA SER A 737 -10.24 -12.89 23.59
C SER A 737 -10.25 -12.29 22.19
N SER A 738 -10.83 -11.10 22.05
CA SER A 738 -10.73 -10.29 20.85
C SER A 738 -10.35 -8.85 21.16
N GLU A 739 -9.70 -8.21 20.20
CA GLU A 739 -9.31 -6.81 20.26
C GLU A 739 -9.43 -6.16 18.87
N LYS A 740 -9.86 -4.90 18.83
CA LYS A 740 -9.86 -4.10 17.60
C LYS A 740 -8.44 -3.61 17.35
N ILE A 741 -7.92 -3.80 16.15
CA ILE A 741 -6.58 -3.40 15.75
C ILE A 741 -6.59 -2.69 14.39
N GLY A 742 -5.66 -1.77 14.19
CA GLY A 742 -5.39 -1.14 12.89
C GLY A 742 -4.28 -1.88 12.17
N LYS A 743 -4.43 -2.12 10.87
CA LYS A 743 -3.42 -2.76 10.00
C LYS A 743 -3.08 -1.87 8.82
N THR A 744 -1.78 -1.74 8.54
CA THR A 744 -1.26 -0.90 7.46
C THR A 744 -1.31 -1.62 6.12
N TYR A 745 -1.80 -0.91 5.12
CA TYR A 745 -1.80 -1.26 3.71
C TYR A 745 -1.03 -0.21 2.94
N PHE A 746 -0.52 -0.57 1.77
CA PHE A 746 0.13 0.35 0.85
C PHE A 746 -0.64 0.42 -0.46
N GLY A 747 -0.85 1.64 -0.94
CA GLY A 747 -1.50 1.91 -2.22
C GLY A 747 -0.66 1.55 -3.43
N ALA A 748 0.66 1.56 -3.30
CA ALA A 748 1.55 0.99 -4.30
C ALA A 748 2.64 0.17 -3.61
N ASP A 749 2.76 -1.07 -4.03
CA ASP A 749 3.68 -2.05 -3.46
C ASP A 749 4.80 -2.34 -4.46
N LEU A 750 5.99 -1.83 -4.14
CA LEU A 750 7.20 -2.10 -4.91
C LEU A 750 8.03 -3.23 -4.30
N GLY A 751 7.49 -3.89 -3.27
CA GLY A 751 8.08 -5.02 -2.59
C GLY A 751 9.11 -4.67 -1.53
N ILE A 752 10.16 -3.95 -1.92
CA ILE A 752 11.17 -3.40 -1.00
C ILE A 752 10.75 -2.07 -0.36
N LEU A 753 9.62 -1.52 -0.83
CA LEU A 753 9.11 -0.24 -0.39
C LEU A 753 7.59 -0.21 -0.62
N GLY A 754 6.85 -0.06 0.47
CA GLY A 754 5.44 0.34 0.43
C GLY A 754 5.30 1.84 0.28
N LEU A 755 4.50 2.29 -0.69
CA LEU A 755 4.15 3.70 -0.88
C LEU A 755 2.67 3.94 -0.55
N LEU A 756 2.37 5.16 -0.13
CA LEU A 756 1.00 5.60 0.21
C LEU A 756 0.37 4.69 1.30
N PRO A 757 0.93 4.71 2.53
CA PRO A 757 0.41 3.91 3.62
C PRO A 757 -0.98 4.41 4.06
N PHE A 758 -1.88 3.48 4.34
CA PHE A 758 -3.19 3.74 4.93
C PHE A 758 -3.56 2.61 5.89
N THR A 759 -4.43 2.88 6.86
CA THR A 759 -4.76 1.93 7.93
C THR A 759 -6.21 1.49 7.85
N LYS A 760 -6.45 0.19 7.95
CA LYS A 760 -7.78 -0.42 8.08
C LYS A 760 -7.97 -1.07 9.44
N ASP A 761 -9.19 -1.01 9.95
CA ASP A 761 -9.55 -1.63 11.23
C ASP A 761 -10.05 -3.07 11.07
N TYR A 762 -9.58 -3.96 11.94
CA TYR A 762 -9.97 -5.37 12.04
C TYR A 762 -10.22 -5.80 13.48
N VAL A 763 -10.79 -6.99 13.66
CA VAL A 763 -10.81 -7.67 14.96
C VAL A 763 -9.79 -8.80 14.96
N LYS A 764 -8.78 -8.70 15.84
CA LYS A 764 -7.89 -9.81 16.16
C LYS A 764 -8.54 -10.69 17.20
N HIS A 765 -8.57 -11.97 16.90
CA HIS A 765 -9.12 -13.00 17.75
C HIS A 765 -8.00 -13.90 18.24
N THR A 766 -8.08 -14.32 19.50
CA THR A 766 -7.09 -15.19 20.12
C THR A 766 -7.79 -16.27 20.90
N VAL A 767 -7.39 -17.52 20.67
CA VAL A 767 -7.76 -18.69 21.45
C VAL A 767 -6.51 -19.39 21.94
N LYS A 768 -6.35 -19.48 23.27
CA LYS A 768 -5.34 -20.31 23.92
C LYS A 768 -6.00 -21.57 24.45
N LEU A 769 -5.52 -22.71 23.98
CA LEU A 769 -5.92 -24.04 24.41
C LEU A 769 -4.91 -24.56 25.43
N SER A 770 -5.41 -25.13 26.51
CA SER A 770 -4.67 -25.78 27.58
C SER A 770 -5.46 -27.02 28.05
N ASP A 771 -4.86 -27.82 28.92
CA ASP A 771 -5.41 -29.09 29.39
C ASP A 771 -5.74 -30.09 28.27
N LEU A 772 -5.13 -29.95 27.08
CA LEU A 772 -5.26 -30.96 26.02
C LEU A 772 -4.60 -32.26 26.49
N THR A 773 -5.19 -33.38 26.11
CA THR A 773 -4.60 -34.69 26.42
C THR A 773 -3.33 -34.87 25.59
N PRO A 774 -2.17 -35.21 26.19
CA PRO A 774 -0.97 -35.59 25.45
C PRO A 774 -1.23 -36.73 24.46
N ALA A 775 -0.42 -36.85 23.42
CA ALA A 775 -0.56 -37.92 22.44
C ALA A 775 -1.93 -38.03 21.79
N THR A 776 -2.58 -36.90 21.54
CA THR A 776 -3.95 -36.88 21.03
C THR A 776 -4.09 -35.94 19.86
N LYS A 777 -4.73 -36.45 18.80
CA LYS A 777 -5.15 -35.66 17.63
C LYS A 777 -6.57 -35.15 17.82
N TYR A 778 -6.79 -33.88 17.50
CA TYR A 778 -8.08 -33.20 17.52
C TYR A 778 -8.41 -32.62 16.14
N SER A 779 -9.70 -32.44 15.87
CA SER A 779 -10.21 -31.62 14.77
C SER A 779 -10.77 -30.33 15.36
N TYR A 780 -10.46 -29.19 14.75
CA TYR A 780 -10.95 -27.89 15.22
C TYR A 780 -11.36 -26.96 14.06
N ARG A 781 -12.12 -25.91 14.40
CA ARG A 781 -12.35 -24.74 13.54
C ARG A 781 -12.64 -23.52 14.42
N VAL A 782 -12.37 -22.32 13.92
CA VAL A 782 -12.60 -21.05 14.61
C VAL A 782 -13.66 -20.22 13.89
N GLY A 783 -14.28 -19.25 14.54
CA GLY A 783 -15.32 -18.43 13.91
C GLY A 783 -16.23 -17.67 14.86
N ASP A 784 -17.40 -17.30 14.36
CA ASP A 784 -18.50 -16.67 15.11
C ASP A 784 -19.73 -17.60 15.08
N GLU A 785 -20.09 -18.14 16.25
CA GLU A 785 -21.23 -19.05 16.39
C GLU A 785 -22.56 -18.38 15.99
N ASN A 786 -22.72 -17.08 16.27
CA ASN A 786 -23.99 -16.37 16.06
C ASN A 786 -24.26 -16.14 14.57
N LEU A 787 -23.19 -15.84 13.82
CA LEU A 787 -23.26 -15.63 12.37
C LEU A 787 -23.19 -16.96 11.60
N GLY A 788 -22.70 -18.03 12.24
CA GLY A 788 -22.47 -19.32 11.59
C GLY A 788 -21.29 -19.29 10.61
N TRP A 789 -20.42 -18.30 10.74
CA TRP A 789 -19.23 -18.08 9.92
C TRP A 789 -18.05 -18.77 10.59
N TRP A 790 -17.64 -19.91 10.01
CA TRP A 790 -16.58 -20.76 10.52
C TRP A 790 -15.47 -20.93 9.49
N SER A 791 -14.23 -21.05 9.97
CA SER A 791 -13.08 -21.45 9.15
C SER A 791 -13.27 -22.86 8.58
N GLU A 792 -12.41 -23.22 7.64
CA GLU A 792 -12.16 -24.63 7.33
C GLU A 792 -11.67 -25.40 8.57
N ALA A 793 -11.75 -26.73 8.50
CA ALA A 793 -11.36 -27.61 9.59
C ALA A 793 -9.84 -27.83 9.60
N GLY A 794 -9.21 -27.54 10.74
CA GLY A 794 -7.81 -27.86 11.01
C GLY A 794 -7.65 -29.08 11.91
N THR A 795 -6.40 -29.46 12.15
CA THR A 795 -6.05 -30.51 13.12
C THR A 795 -4.94 -30.08 14.06
N ILE A 796 -5.03 -30.54 15.30
CA ILE A 796 -4.01 -30.34 16.34
C ILE A 796 -3.53 -31.71 16.77
N THR A 797 -2.21 -31.90 16.88
CA THR A 797 -1.62 -33.11 17.46
C THR A 797 -0.70 -32.72 18.60
N THR A 798 -1.09 -33.05 19.83
CA THR A 798 -0.28 -32.78 21.02
C THR A 798 0.92 -33.72 21.10
N ALA A 799 2.02 -33.22 21.66
CA ALA A 799 3.23 -33.99 21.89
C ALA A 799 2.97 -35.21 22.81
N GLU A 800 3.74 -36.29 22.62
CA GLU A 800 3.60 -37.56 23.38
C GLU A 800 4.57 -37.67 24.56
N GLY A 801 5.68 -36.92 24.54
CA GLY A 801 6.83 -37.02 25.46
C GLY A 801 8.13 -37.44 24.75
N ASP A 802 9.25 -37.49 25.48
CA ASP A 802 10.64 -37.55 24.93
C ASP A 802 11.04 -38.77 24.07
N ASP A 803 10.17 -39.77 23.93
CA ASP A 803 10.52 -41.09 23.35
C ASP A 803 9.80 -41.42 22.01
N GLU A 804 8.87 -40.58 21.50
CA GLU A 804 8.19 -40.84 20.22
C GLU A 804 8.90 -40.17 19.03
N ALA A 805 9.07 -40.94 17.95
CA ALA A 805 9.61 -40.40 16.71
C ALA A 805 8.65 -39.39 16.08
N PHE A 806 9.17 -38.24 15.64
CA PHE A 806 8.37 -37.22 14.97
C PHE A 806 9.15 -36.52 13.86
N THR A 807 8.42 -35.93 12.91
CA THR A 807 8.98 -35.14 11.81
C THR A 807 8.48 -33.70 11.90
N PHE A 808 9.37 -32.73 11.74
CA PHE A 808 9.03 -31.33 11.52
C PHE A 808 9.63 -30.84 10.19
N PHE A 809 9.04 -29.78 9.64
CA PHE A 809 9.50 -29.15 8.42
C PHE A 809 10.32 -27.91 8.74
N TYR A 810 11.37 -27.71 7.97
CA TYR A 810 12.20 -26.52 8.00
C TYR A 810 12.10 -25.83 6.65
N VAL A 811 11.68 -24.57 6.69
CA VAL A 811 11.60 -23.65 5.56
C VAL A 811 12.28 -22.34 5.94
N SER A 812 12.55 -21.51 4.95
CA SER A 812 13.02 -20.15 5.16
C SER A 812 12.61 -19.31 3.97
N ASP A 813 12.56 -18.00 4.16
CA ASP A 813 12.44 -17.03 3.09
C ASP A 813 11.26 -17.34 2.12
N PRO A 814 10.01 -17.49 2.62
CA PRO A 814 8.82 -17.58 1.76
C PRO A 814 8.43 -16.25 1.10
N GLN A 815 9.09 -15.14 1.45
CA GLN A 815 8.68 -13.79 1.09
C GLN A 815 8.42 -13.59 -0.40
N ALA A 816 7.31 -12.91 -0.66
CA ALA A 816 6.83 -12.53 -1.98
C ALA A 816 5.92 -11.30 -1.88
N GLN A 817 5.56 -10.74 -3.04
CA GLN A 817 4.94 -9.41 -3.13
C GLN A 817 3.49 -9.45 -3.62
N ARG A 818 3.06 -10.58 -4.22
CA ARG A 818 1.67 -10.78 -4.67
C ARG A 818 1.12 -12.15 -4.28
N LYS A 819 -0.20 -12.24 -4.16
CA LYS A 819 -0.95 -13.44 -3.76
C LYS A 819 -0.56 -14.68 -4.59
N ASP A 820 -0.37 -14.52 -5.90
CA ASP A 820 -0.01 -15.64 -6.78
C ASP A 820 1.39 -16.22 -6.52
N GLN A 821 2.35 -15.39 -6.10
CA GLN A 821 3.70 -15.87 -5.80
C GLN A 821 3.73 -16.71 -4.51
N TYR A 822 2.86 -16.41 -3.53
CA TYR A 822 2.70 -17.24 -2.32
C TYR A 822 2.11 -18.64 -2.61
N LYS A 823 1.56 -18.89 -3.81
CA LYS A 823 1.20 -20.26 -4.24
C LYS A 823 2.43 -21.18 -4.26
N ARG A 824 3.62 -20.63 -4.51
CA ARG A 824 4.88 -21.38 -4.47
C ARG A 824 5.18 -21.91 -3.07
N PHE A 825 4.99 -21.05 -2.05
CA PHE A 825 5.10 -21.46 -0.66
C PHE A 825 4.03 -22.50 -0.30
N ALA A 826 2.78 -22.29 -0.72
CA ALA A 826 1.70 -23.27 -0.53
C ALA A 826 2.07 -24.64 -1.11
N GLU A 827 2.56 -24.69 -2.35
CA GLU A 827 3.03 -25.92 -3.01
C GLU A 827 4.13 -26.61 -2.22
N VAL A 828 5.09 -25.86 -1.67
CA VAL A 828 6.17 -26.40 -0.84
C VAL A 828 5.61 -27.06 0.42
N ILE A 829 4.72 -26.38 1.14
CA ILE A 829 4.11 -26.90 2.37
C ILE A 829 3.21 -28.11 2.10
N ASP A 830 2.38 -28.04 1.06
CA ASP A 830 1.47 -29.12 0.68
C ASP A 830 2.25 -30.37 0.25
N THR A 831 3.31 -30.19 -0.55
CA THR A 831 4.19 -31.29 -0.98
C THR A 831 4.91 -31.91 0.23
N ALA A 832 5.40 -31.10 1.16
CA ALA A 832 6.03 -31.59 2.38
C ALA A 832 5.06 -32.42 3.22
N TYR A 833 3.82 -31.94 3.38
CA TYR A 833 2.77 -32.64 4.13
C TYR A 833 2.29 -33.91 3.43
N GLU A 834 2.25 -33.95 2.09
CA GLU A 834 1.91 -35.17 1.34
C GLU A 834 2.97 -36.26 1.53
N ILE A 835 4.25 -35.90 1.51
CA ILE A 835 5.37 -36.84 1.69
C ILE A 835 5.44 -37.32 3.15
N TYR A 836 5.14 -36.44 4.10
CA TYR A 836 5.19 -36.69 5.54
C TYR A 836 3.85 -36.31 6.22
N PRO A 837 2.78 -37.12 6.04
CA PRO A 837 1.44 -36.80 6.56
C PRO A 837 1.33 -36.81 8.10
N ASP A 838 2.34 -37.36 8.77
CA ASP A 838 2.48 -37.33 10.23
C ASP A 838 3.34 -36.14 10.73
N GLY A 839 3.76 -35.25 9.83
CA GLY A 839 4.48 -34.01 10.14
C GLY A 839 3.77 -33.20 11.21
N ARG A 840 4.54 -32.67 12.17
CA ARG A 840 4.00 -32.10 13.41
C ARG A 840 3.89 -30.58 13.41
N PHE A 841 4.85 -29.88 12.82
CA PHE A 841 4.91 -28.42 12.76
C PHE A 841 5.94 -27.97 11.72
N ILE A 842 5.92 -26.68 11.40
CA ILE A 842 6.89 -25.99 10.54
C ILE A 842 7.74 -25.08 11.43
N VAL A 843 9.05 -25.07 11.17
CA VAL A 843 10.01 -24.09 11.68
C VAL A 843 10.44 -23.24 10.51
N SER A 844 10.21 -21.93 10.58
CA SER A 844 10.59 -20.99 9.52
C SER A 844 11.76 -20.12 9.98
N ALA A 845 12.86 -20.08 9.23
CA ALA A 845 14.06 -19.31 9.60
C ALA A 845 14.05 -17.83 9.14
N GLY A 846 12.88 -17.18 9.14
CA GLY A 846 12.75 -15.73 8.89
C GLY A 846 12.37 -15.36 7.47
N ASP A 847 12.14 -14.06 7.29
CA ASP A 847 11.61 -13.41 6.08
C ASP A 847 10.30 -14.05 5.63
N GLN A 848 9.32 -14.03 6.54
CA GLN A 848 7.98 -14.56 6.28
C GLN A 848 7.29 -13.78 5.15
N VAL A 849 7.53 -12.46 5.11
CA VAL A 849 6.93 -11.53 4.16
C VAL A 849 7.97 -10.56 3.63
N ASP A 850 7.68 -9.86 2.52
CA ASP A 850 8.68 -8.98 1.91
C ASP A 850 8.71 -7.57 2.51
N GLU A 851 7.66 -7.20 3.22
CA GLU A 851 7.54 -5.92 3.92
C GLU A 851 6.70 -6.19 5.18
N GLY A 852 7.34 -6.16 6.35
CA GLY A 852 6.76 -6.56 7.63
C GLY A 852 5.56 -5.72 8.05
N GLU A 853 5.51 -4.45 7.65
CA GLU A 853 4.36 -3.57 7.93
C GLU A 853 3.22 -3.74 6.93
N ASN A 854 3.47 -4.31 5.75
CA ASN A 854 2.45 -4.49 4.71
C ASN A 854 1.58 -5.70 5.04
N PHE A 855 0.40 -5.41 5.58
CA PHE A 855 -0.52 -6.46 6.02
C PHE A 855 -1.05 -7.34 4.87
N LYS A 856 -1.02 -6.88 3.60
CA LYS A 856 -1.39 -7.74 2.44
C LYS A 856 -0.52 -8.99 2.37
N HIS A 857 0.79 -8.86 2.59
CA HIS A 857 1.75 -9.98 2.49
C HIS A 857 1.49 -11.04 3.56
N TRP A 858 1.25 -10.60 4.79
CA TRP A 858 0.87 -11.45 5.91
C TRP A 858 -0.40 -12.25 5.58
N ASN A 859 -1.42 -11.57 5.06
CA ASN A 859 -2.67 -12.19 4.63
C ASN A 859 -2.46 -13.20 3.48
N TYR A 860 -1.58 -12.90 2.52
CA TYR A 860 -1.26 -13.84 1.43
C TYR A 860 -0.53 -15.09 1.94
N LEU A 861 0.43 -14.94 2.84
CA LEU A 861 1.18 -16.05 3.42
C LEU A 861 0.27 -16.99 4.22
N LEU A 862 -0.48 -16.46 5.21
CA LEU A 862 -1.23 -17.30 6.14
C LEU A 862 -2.52 -17.89 5.55
N ASN A 863 -3.02 -17.34 4.44
CA ASN A 863 -4.14 -17.93 3.69
C ASN A 863 -3.70 -18.70 2.44
N SER A 864 -2.40 -18.90 2.23
CA SER A 864 -1.87 -19.55 1.02
C SER A 864 -2.28 -21.02 0.89
N THR A 865 -2.41 -21.74 2.01
CA THR A 865 -2.86 -23.16 2.03
C THR A 865 -3.56 -23.55 3.33
N SER A 866 -4.55 -24.44 3.21
CA SER A 866 -5.21 -25.10 4.35
C SER A 866 -4.29 -26.02 5.16
N SER A 867 -3.13 -26.43 4.61
CA SER A 867 -2.14 -27.23 5.35
C SER A 867 -1.62 -26.51 6.59
N LEU A 868 -1.60 -25.18 6.61
CA LEU A 868 -1.23 -24.38 7.79
C LEU A 868 -2.21 -24.56 8.97
N LEU A 869 -3.46 -24.98 8.72
CA LEU A 869 -4.41 -25.35 9.78
C LEU A 869 -4.09 -26.69 10.45
N ASN A 870 -3.15 -27.45 9.88
CA ASN A 870 -2.73 -28.76 10.39
C ASN A 870 -1.30 -28.74 10.95
N LEU A 871 -0.53 -27.70 10.64
CA LEU A 871 0.89 -27.58 10.93
C LEU A 871 1.13 -26.25 11.64
N PRO A 872 1.25 -26.25 12.98
CA PRO A 872 1.70 -25.07 13.71
C PRO A 872 2.98 -24.50 13.08
N LEU A 873 3.04 -23.19 12.92
CA LEU A 873 4.17 -22.48 12.33
C LEU A 873 4.94 -21.77 13.45
N MET A 874 6.22 -22.10 13.60
CA MET A 874 7.13 -21.50 14.58
C MET A 874 8.10 -20.56 13.83
N PRO A 875 7.84 -19.24 13.83
CA PRO A 875 8.61 -18.29 13.03
C PRO A 875 9.87 -17.80 13.74
N THR A 876 10.92 -17.53 12.98
CA THR A 876 12.07 -16.68 13.36
C THR A 876 11.88 -15.31 12.73
N THR A 877 12.39 -14.24 13.35
CA THR A 877 12.42 -12.90 12.74
C THR A 877 13.53 -12.80 11.69
N GLY A 878 13.19 -12.37 10.47
CA GLY A 878 14.15 -11.97 9.45
C GLY A 878 14.33 -10.46 9.29
N ASN A 879 15.19 -10.03 8.38
CA ASN A 879 15.42 -8.59 8.18
C ASN A 879 14.23 -7.88 7.52
N HIS A 880 13.31 -8.62 6.89
CA HIS A 880 12.06 -8.05 6.39
C HIS A 880 10.99 -7.86 7.48
N GLU A 881 11.26 -8.30 8.72
CA GLU A 881 10.42 -8.10 9.92
C GLU A 881 11.11 -7.23 10.98
N ASP A 882 11.99 -6.32 10.58
CA ASP A 882 12.84 -5.50 11.46
C ASP A 882 12.14 -4.28 12.10
N SER A 883 10.84 -4.15 11.89
CA SER A 883 10.02 -3.05 12.42
C SER A 883 8.56 -3.47 12.65
N GLY A 884 7.79 -2.59 13.31
CA GLY A 884 6.33 -2.73 13.42
C GLY A 884 5.83 -3.90 14.26
N TYR A 885 6.67 -4.53 15.10
CA TYR A 885 6.29 -5.71 15.90
C TYR A 885 5.78 -6.88 15.04
N ALA A 886 6.27 -6.99 13.80
CA ALA A 886 5.66 -7.80 12.75
C ALA A 886 5.44 -9.28 13.15
N ILE A 887 6.36 -9.91 13.89
CA ILE A 887 6.17 -11.29 14.35
C ILE A 887 5.14 -11.38 15.50
N SER A 888 5.27 -10.59 16.56
CA SER A 888 4.41 -10.72 17.75
C SER A 888 2.99 -10.19 17.54
N GLU A 889 2.76 -9.35 16.54
CA GLU A 889 1.41 -9.01 16.11
C GLU A 889 0.67 -10.17 15.43
N ASN A 890 1.39 -11.06 14.73
CA ASN A 890 0.83 -12.12 13.92
C ASN A 890 0.83 -13.50 14.62
N PHE A 891 1.72 -13.71 15.59
CA PHE A 891 1.89 -15.01 16.27
C PHE A 891 1.84 -14.88 17.79
N ILE A 892 1.40 -15.95 18.45
CA ILE A 892 1.47 -16.10 19.91
C ILE A 892 2.59 -17.07 20.22
N LEU A 893 3.72 -16.57 20.73
CA LEU A 893 4.92 -17.36 20.89
C LEU A 893 5.10 -17.86 22.33
N PRO A 894 5.64 -19.08 22.54
CA PRO A 894 5.93 -19.64 23.87
C PRO A 894 7.24 -19.09 24.45
N ASN A 895 7.34 -19.04 25.78
CA ASN A 895 8.56 -18.69 26.54
C ASN A 895 9.30 -17.42 26.06
N VAL A 896 8.56 -16.39 25.64
CA VAL A 896 9.13 -15.09 25.26
C VAL A 896 9.67 -14.37 26.51
N PRO A 897 10.99 -14.10 26.61
CA PRO A 897 11.55 -13.30 27.69
C PRO A 897 11.18 -11.82 27.56
N GLU A 898 11.35 -11.05 28.63
CA GLU A 898 11.20 -9.59 28.60
C GLU A 898 12.26 -8.99 27.66
N GLN A 899 11.81 -8.36 26.57
CA GLN A 899 12.64 -7.79 25.51
C GLN A 899 11.90 -6.64 24.80
N ASN A 900 12.58 -5.93 23.89
CA ASN A 900 11.90 -5.10 22.89
C ASN A 900 11.61 -5.97 21.67
N GLU A 901 10.34 -6.01 21.25
CA GLU A 901 9.88 -6.83 20.12
C GLU A 901 9.70 -6.04 18.81
N GLU A 902 9.96 -4.74 18.84
CA GLU A 902 9.73 -3.82 17.72
C GLU A 902 10.45 -4.26 16.44
N ASN A 903 11.69 -4.75 16.57
CA ASN A 903 12.52 -5.22 15.46
C ASN A 903 12.63 -6.75 15.36
N GLY A 904 11.72 -7.47 16.02
CA GLY A 904 11.72 -8.92 16.10
C GLY A 904 11.79 -9.49 17.49
N VAL A 905 11.74 -10.81 17.59
CA VAL A 905 11.56 -11.52 18.87
C VAL A 905 12.42 -12.78 18.93
N TYR A 906 13.06 -13.02 20.07
CA TYR A 906 13.73 -14.28 20.40
C TYR A 906 12.95 -15.04 21.49
N TYR A 907 12.89 -16.37 21.40
CA TYR A 907 12.09 -17.22 22.28
C TYR A 907 12.50 -18.70 22.18
N SER A 908 11.93 -19.57 23.01
CA SER A 908 12.25 -21.01 23.00
C SER A 908 11.04 -21.90 23.22
N TYR A 909 11.14 -23.17 22.83
CA TYR A 909 10.11 -24.17 23.10
C TYR A 909 10.68 -25.58 23.05
N ASP A 910 9.96 -26.50 23.70
CA ASP A 910 10.30 -27.92 23.72
C ASP A 910 9.27 -28.74 22.93
N TYR A 911 9.75 -29.76 22.21
CA TYR A 911 8.91 -30.75 21.55
C TYR A 911 9.60 -32.13 21.56
N ASN A 912 8.98 -33.12 22.24
CA ASN A 912 9.44 -34.51 22.33
C ASN A 912 10.98 -34.67 22.44
N GLY A 913 11.59 -34.17 23.52
CA GLY A 913 13.02 -34.34 23.80
C GLY A 913 13.97 -33.46 22.96
N VAL A 914 13.42 -32.50 22.21
CA VAL A 914 14.16 -31.46 21.47
C VAL A 914 13.86 -30.09 22.05
N HIS A 915 14.91 -29.32 22.31
CA HIS A 915 14.82 -27.93 22.71
C HIS A 915 15.20 -27.02 21.53
N PHE A 916 14.29 -26.12 21.18
CA PHE A 916 14.45 -25.13 20.13
C PHE A 916 14.69 -23.75 20.74
N THR A 917 15.78 -23.10 20.33
CA THR A 917 16.08 -21.71 20.70
C THR A 917 16.06 -20.86 19.43
N ILE A 918 15.18 -19.87 19.39
CA ILE A 918 14.95 -18.99 18.24
C ILE A 918 15.60 -17.64 18.55
N LEU A 919 16.50 -17.19 17.68
CA LEU A 919 17.27 -15.96 17.84
C LEU A 919 16.78 -14.86 16.90
N ASN A 920 16.80 -13.61 17.37
CA ASN A 920 16.55 -12.42 16.58
C ASN A 920 17.88 -11.84 16.10
N THR A 921 18.16 -11.96 14.80
CA THR A 921 19.40 -11.43 14.18
C THR A 921 19.32 -9.94 13.79
N ASN A 922 18.24 -9.25 14.14
CA ASN A 922 18.12 -7.79 14.01
C ASN A 922 18.46 -7.06 15.32
N ASP A 923 18.45 -7.78 16.45
CA ASP A 923 18.88 -7.28 17.75
C ASP A 923 20.42 -7.29 17.86
N ILE A 924 21.03 -6.28 17.24
CA ILE A 924 22.47 -6.16 17.00
C ILE A 924 23.10 -4.97 17.75
N GLU A 925 24.24 -5.21 18.41
CA GLU A 925 25.13 -4.22 19.00
C GLU A 925 26.58 -4.43 18.49
N ASP A 926 27.19 -3.43 17.86
CA ASP A 926 28.55 -3.52 17.28
C ASP A 926 28.74 -4.75 16.35
N ASP A 927 27.85 -4.89 15.37
CA ASP A 927 27.79 -5.99 14.37
C ASP A 927 27.60 -7.39 14.98
N LYS A 928 27.10 -7.50 16.20
CA LYS A 928 26.96 -8.74 16.96
C LYS A 928 25.60 -8.83 17.64
N LEU A 929 25.14 -10.04 17.98
CA LEU A 929 23.95 -10.19 18.83
C LEU A 929 24.14 -9.41 20.14
N SER A 930 23.06 -8.75 20.57
CA SER A 930 23.04 -7.99 21.82
C SER A 930 23.48 -8.83 23.02
N ALA A 931 24.05 -8.17 24.03
CA ALA A 931 24.49 -8.86 25.24
C ALA A 931 23.32 -9.54 25.97
N ASP A 932 22.15 -8.90 26.02
CA ASP A 932 20.97 -9.39 26.72
C ASP A 932 20.43 -10.68 26.07
N GLN A 933 20.32 -10.71 24.74
CA GLN A 933 19.90 -11.92 24.02
C GLN A 933 20.92 -13.06 24.18
N LEU A 934 22.22 -12.74 24.13
CA LEU A 934 23.27 -13.74 24.28
C LEU A 934 23.26 -14.38 25.68
N ASP A 935 23.11 -13.58 26.74
CA ASP A 935 23.01 -14.05 28.11
C ASP A 935 21.75 -14.90 28.33
N TRP A 936 20.61 -14.46 27.78
CA TRP A 936 19.37 -15.24 27.79
C TRP A 936 19.54 -16.61 27.09
N MET A 937 20.06 -16.63 25.86
CA MET A 937 20.27 -17.86 25.08
C MET A 937 21.16 -18.86 25.84
N ILE A 938 22.22 -18.36 26.48
CA ILE A 938 23.12 -19.19 27.27
C ILE A 938 22.38 -19.86 28.43
N ASP A 939 21.53 -19.12 29.13
CA ASP A 939 20.77 -19.61 30.29
C ASP A 939 19.63 -20.55 29.86
N ASP A 940 18.89 -20.20 28.82
CA ASP A 940 17.84 -21.02 28.17
C ASP A 940 18.39 -22.40 27.81
N ILE A 941 19.41 -22.46 26.95
CA ILE A 941 19.99 -23.72 26.46
C ILE A 941 20.61 -24.54 27.60
N LYS A 942 21.20 -23.90 28.63
CA LYS A 942 21.77 -24.62 29.79
C LYS A 942 20.69 -25.16 30.73
N SER A 943 19.53 -24.53 30.78
CA SER A 943 18.42 -24.95 31.64
C SER A 943 17.71 -26.19 31.11
N SER A 944 17.74 -26.42 29.80
CA SER A 944 17.14 -27.58 29.15
C SER A 944 17.99 -28.85 29.27
N ASP A 945 17.34 -29.93 29.69
CA ASP A 945 17.87 -31.30 29.70
C ASP A 945 17.49 -32.12 28.44
N ALA A 946 16.87 -31.47 27.44
CA ALA A 946 16.58 -32.07 26.15
C ALA A 946 17.83 -32.68 25.51
N LYS A 947 17.65 -33.85 24.89
CA LYS A 947 18.74 -34.59 24.25
C LYS A 947 19.25 -33.89 23.00
N TRP A 948 18.33 -33.28 22.26
CA TRP A 948 18.61 -32.56 21.03
C TRP A 948 18.43 -31.06 21.26
N LYS A 949 19.38 -30.27 20.76
CA LYS A 949 19.35 -28.81 20.88
C LYS A 949 19.51 -28.22 19.50
N ILE A 950 18.50 -27.48 19.07
CA ILE A 950 18.43 -26.85 17.74
C ILE A 950 18.31 -25.35 17.93
N VAL A 951 19.19 -24.60 17.26
CA VAL A 951 19.09 -23.13 17.20
C VAL A 951 18.58 -22.73 15.83
N VAL A 952 17.68 -21.75 15.78
CA VAL A 952 17.18 -21.16 14.55
C VAL A 952 17.48 -19.68 14.56
N LEU A 953 18.03 -19.16 13.48
CA LEU A 953 18.40 -17.76 13.33
C LEU A 953 18.25 -17.37 11.85
N HIS A 954 18.03 -16.11 11.54
CA HIS A 954 17.83 -15.70 10.15
C HIS A 954 19.16 -15.43 9.42
N LYS A 955 19.89 -14.36 9.77
CA LYS A 955 21.16 -13.98 9.11
C LYS A 955 22.23 -15.06 9.30
N ALA A 956 22.56 -15.78 8.24
CA ALA A 956 23.36 -17.01 8.29
C ALA A 956 24.86 -16.77 8.54
N PRO A 957 25.44 -17.10 9.73
CA PRO A 957 26.88 -17.08 9.92
C PRO A 957 27.65 -17.98 8.94
N TYR A 958 27.04 -19.01 8.36
CA TYR A 958 27.69 -19.82 7.32
C TYR A 958 26.84 -19.87 6.06
N SER A 959 27.28 -19.16 5.02
CA SER A 959 26.56 -19.00 3.75
C SER A 959 27.52 -18.86 2.56
N ASN A 960 27.08 -19.29 1.39
CA ASN A 960 27.71 -19.02 0.10
C ASN A 960 26.86 -18.13 -0.81
N GLY A 961 25.91 -17.38 -0.23
CA GLY A 961 25.14 -16.34 -0.91
C GLY A 961 25.83 -14.98 -0.85
N SER A 962 25.06 -13.91 -1.08
CA SER A 962 25.58 -12.55 -1.21
C SER A 962 25.97 -11.91 0.11
N HIS A 963 25.39 -12.37 1.22
CA HIS A 963 25.59 -11.76 2.54
C HIS A 963 26.69 -12.45 3.37
N TYR A 964 27.47 -13.36 2.78
CA TYR A 964 28.46 -14.18 3.50
C TYR A 964 29.56 -13.36 4.22
N ASP A 965 29.84 -12.14 3.77
CA ASP A 965 30.86 -11.23 4.31
C ASP A 965 30.32 -9.90 4.84
N ASP A 966 29.00 -9.80 5.05
CA ASP A 966 28.39 -8.67 5.75
C ASP A 966 28.93 -8.57 7.19
N GLY A 967 29.12 -7.34 7.68
CA GLY A 967 29.73 -7.06 8.98
C GLY A 967 29.04 -7.79 10.14
N GLU A 968 27.70 -7.74 10.16
CA GLU A 968 26.87 -8.41 11.16
C GLU A 968 26.99 -9.94 11.09
N VAL A 969 27.03 -10.50 9.88
CA VAL A 969 27.20 -11.94 9.66
C VAL A 969 28.57 -12.41 10.16
N GLU A 970 29.64 -11.64 9.92
CA GLU A 970 30.97 -11.93 10.47
C GLU A 970 30.99 -11.83 12.00
N GLY A 971 30.34 -10.83 12.57
CA GLY A 971 30.26 -10.64 14.01
C GLY A 971 29.47 -11.75 14.71
N ILE A 972 28.29 -12.12 14.19
CA ILE A 972 27.49 -13.28 14.67
C ILE A 972 28.31 -14.57 14.58
N ARG A 973 28.98 -14.83 13.44
CA ARG A 973 29.87 -16.00 13.28
C ARG A 973 30.96 -16.02 14.35
N SER A 974 31.56 -14.87 14.64
CA SER A 974 32.61 -14.75 15.66
C SER A 974 32.11 -15.07 17.07
N GLN A 975 30.87 -14.71 17.41
CA GLN A 975 30.26 -15.00 18.72
C GLN A 975 29.84 -16.47 18.84
N LEU A 976 29.13 -16.98 17.83
CA LEU A 976 28.38 -18.23 17.96
C LEU A 976 29.20 -19.48 17.61
N SER A 977 30.22 -19.36 16.75
CA SER A 977 30.95 -20.52 16.20
C SER A 977 31.64 -21.43 17.22
N ALA A 978 32.01 -20.89 18.39
CA ALA A 978 32.54 -21.68 19.52
C ALA A 978 31.49 -21.89 20.62
N LEU A 979 30.57 -20.92 20.80
CA LEU A 979 29.60 -20.92 21.87
C LEU A 979 28.53 -22.01 21.69
N LEU A 980 27.94 -22.14 20.50
CA LEU A 980 26.89 -23.13 20.24
C LEU A 980 27.40 -24.58 20.41
N PRO A 981 28.58 -24.97 19.88
CA PRO A 981 29.22 -26.24 20.21
C PRO A 981 29.44 -26.45 21.72
N TYR A 982 29.87 -25.41 22.43
CA TYR A 982 30.12 -25.49 23.88
C TYR A 982 28.83 -25.73 24.68
N LEU A 983 27.71 -25.15 24.23
CA LEU A 983 26.39 -25.34 24.82
C LEU A 983 25.75 -26.69 24.42
N GLY A 984 26.38 -27.44 23.50
CA GLY A 984 25.91 -28.74 23.04
C GLY A 984 24.81 -28.66 21.98
N VAL A 985 24.76 -27.57 21.22
CA VAL A 985 23.85 -27.40 20.07
C VAL A 985 24.29 -28.33 18.95
N ASP A 986 23.35 -29.07 18.39
CA ASP A 986 23.60 -30.09 17.38
C ASP A 986 23.47 -29.54 15.97
N LEU A 987 22.43 -28.76 15.75
CA LEU A 987 22.01 -28.27 14.46
C LEU A 987 21.59 -26.80 14.58
N VAL A 988 22.03 -26.00 13.61
CA VAL A 988 21.61 -24.62 13.42
C VAL A 988 20.90 -24.51 12.08
N LEU A 989 19.67 -24.00 12.10
CA LEU A 989 18.85 -23.73 10.92
C LEU A 989 18.89 -22.24 10.61
N GLN A 990 19.16 -21.87 9.36
CA GLN A 990 19.49 -20.49 8.96
C GLN A 990 18.67 -20.02 7.74
N GLY A 991 18.51 -18.73 7.49
CA GLY A 991 17.80 -18.19 6.29
C GLY A 991 18.65 -17.17 5.55
N HIS A 992 18.01 -16.09 5.09
CA HIS A 992 18.57 -14.85 4.56
C HIS A 992 19.21 -14.96 3.17
N ASP A 993 20.16 -15.88 3.00
CA ASP A 993 20.73 -16.15 1.69
C ASP A 993 19.95 -17.27 1.02
N HIS A 994 19.34 -16.98 -0.13
CA HIS A 994 18.44 -17.90 -0.85
C HIS A 994 19.21 -18.96 -1.65
N VAL A 995 20.13 -19.65 -0.96
CA VAL A 995 21.03 -20.71 -1.44
C VAL A 995 20.96 -21.90 -0.50
N TYR A 996 21.26 -23.11 -0.99
CA TYR A 996 21.36 -24.28 -0.12
C TYR A 996 22.81 -24.53 0.28
N LEU A 997 23.07 -24.56 1.58
CA LEU A 997 24.37 -24.89 2.15
C LEU A 997 24.23 -25.73 3.41
N ARG A 998 25.09 -26.74 3.55
CA ARG A 998 25.28 -27.47 4.81
C ARG A 998 26.75 -27.67 5.13
N THR A 999 27.15 -27.28 6.34
CA THR A 999 28.54 -27.45 6.82
C THR A 999 28.84 -28.90 7.21
N ASP A 1000 30.13 -29.23 7.37
CA ASP A 1000 30.52 -30.38 8.21
C ASP A 1000 30.34 -30.00 9.71
N VAL A 1001 30.71 -30.88 10.62
CA VAL A 1001 30.68 -30.61 12.06
C VAL A 1001 31.75 -29.56 12.41
N LEU A 1002 31.31 -28.39 12.88
CA LEU A 1002 32.18 -27.27 13.19
C LEU A 1002 32.33 -27.04 14.70
N ASN A 1003 33.51 -26.61 15.11
CA ASN A 1003 33.77 -26.06 16.44
C ASN A 1003 34.84 -24.96 16.33
N ALA A 1004 34.53 -23.76 16.81
CA ALA A 1004 35.40 -22.58 16.74
C ALA A 1004 35.87 -22.29 15.30
N ASN A 1005 34.91 -22.26 14.38
CA ASN A 1005 35.13 -22.02 12.94
C ASN A 1005 36.09 -23.02 12.26
N ALA A 1006 36.16 -24.26 12.74
CA ALA A 1006 36.99 -25.32 12.18
C ALA A 1006 36.24 -26.65 12.12
N VAL A 1007 36.46 -27.43 11.05
CA VAL A 1007 35.94 -28.80 10.94
C VAL A 1007 36.59 -29.69 11.99
N VAL A 1008 35.79 -30.37 12.81
CA VAL A 1008 36.27 -31.32 13.81
C VAL A 1008 36.19 -32.77 13.31
N PRO A 1009 37.21 -33.61 13.57
CA PRO A 1009 37.17 -35.01 13.20
C PRO A 1009 35.98 -35.74 13.84
N THR A 1010 35.05 -36.19 13.01
CA THR A 1010 33.82 -36.89 13.44
C THR A 1010 33.78 -38.30 12.89
N LYS A 1011 33.38 -39.28 13.72
CA LYS A 1011 33.19 -40.66 13.26
C LYS A 1011 31.93 -40.73 12.41
N THR A 1012 32.01 -41.41 11.27
CA THR A 1012 30.85 -41.59 10.39
C THR A 1012 30.54 -43.06 10.15
N LYS A 1013 29.27 -43.37 9.92
CA LYS A 1013 28.78 -44.68 9.46
C LYS A 1013 27.60 -44.49 8.51
N THR A 1014 27.34 -45.48 7.67
CA THR A 1014 26.09 -45.52 6.90
C THR A 1014 25.00 -46.14 7.75
N THR A 1015 23.88 -45.45 7.92
CA THR A 1015 22.68 -45.95 8.61
C THR A 1015 21.52 -45.94 7.64
N THR A 1016 20.76 -47.03 7.57
CA THR A 1016 19.54 -47.09 6.77
C THR A 1016 18.32 -46.82 7.66
N TYR A 1017 17.53 -45.82 7.33
CA TYR A 1017 16.26 -45.48 8.01
C TYR A 1017 15.17 -45.26 6.96
N ASN A 1018 13.99 -45.85 7.15
CA ASN A 1018 12.87 -45.82 6.20
C ASN A 1018 13.25 -46.10 4.73
N GLY A 1019 14.23 -46.99 4.52
CA GLY A 1019 14.70 -47.39 3.18
C GLY A 1019 15.70 -46.43 2.53
N LEU A 1020 16.18 -45.41 3.26
CA LEU A 1020 17.16 -44.43 2.82
C LEU A 1020 18.48 -44.60 3.57
N ASP A 1021 19.59 -44.50 2.85
CA ASP A 1021 20.94 -44.56 3.43
C ASP A 1021 21.43 -43.16 3.75
N TYR A 1022 21.81 -42.94 5.01
CA TYR A 1022 22.33 -41.69 5.55
C TYR A 1022 23.82 -41.81 5.88
N LEU A 1023 24.60 -40.78 5.59
CA LEU A 1023 25.91 -40.60 6.21
C LEU A 1023 25.71 -40.06 7.63
N THR A 1024 25.74 -40.95 8.61
CA THR A 1024 25.50 -40.61 10.02
C THR A 1024 26.77 -40.14 10.71
N LYS A 1025 26.74 -38.94 11.28
CA LYS A 1025 27.75 -38.39 12.19
C LYS A 1025 27.50 -38.94 13.60
N TYR A 1026 28.43 -39.71 14.15
CA TYR A 1026 28.27 -40.42 15.41
C TYR A 1026 28.96 -39.69 16.57
N ASN A 1027 28.20 -39.30 17.60
CA ASN A 1027 28.61 -38.46 18.73
C ASN A 1027 29.49 -37.26 18.27
N PRO A 1028 29.00 -36.38 17.37
CA PRO A 1028 29.76 -35.21 16.94
C PRO A 1028 30.10 -34.31 18.14
N ASN A 1029 31.31 -33.74 18.15
CA ASN A 1029 31.76 -32.79 19.18
C ASN A 1029 31.81 -31.36 18.62
N GLY A 1030 30.70 -30.95 18.03
CA GLY A 1030 30.52 -29.68 17.33
C GLY A 1030 29.12 -29.57 16.75
N THR A 1031 28.87 -28.49 16.04
CA THR A 1031 27.55 -28.12 15.52
C THR A 1031 27.55 -28.16 13.99
N ILE A 1032 26.44 -28.58 13.39
CA ILE A 1032 26.21 -28.52 11.94
C ILE A 1032 25.31 -27.31 11.65
N TYR A 1033 25.61 -26.55 10.61
CA TYR A 1033 24.83 -25.40 10.17
C TYR A 1033 24.22 -25.70 8.80
N SER A 1034 22.95 -25.34 8.61
CA SER A 1034 22.21 -25.58 7.36
C SER A 1034 21.39 -24.36 6.97
N ILE A 1035 21.42 -24.02 5.67
CA ILE A 1035 20.49 -23.11 5.00
C ILE A 1035 19.61 -23.98 4.08
N CYS A 1036 18.29 -23.80 4.12
CA CYS A 1036 17.35 -24.61 3.33
C CYS A 1036 17.28 -24.17 1.85
N GLY A 1037 17.66 -22.94 1.53
CA GLY A 1037 17.30 -22.24 0.29
C GLY A 1037 16.18 -21.25 0.56
N THR A 1038 15.32 -21.00 -0.42
CA THR A 1038 14.07 -20.23 -0.25
C THR A 1038 12.88 -21.18 -0.37
N SER A 1039 11.79 -20.92 0.35
CA SER A 1039 10.49 -21.56 0.13
C SER A 1039 9.55 -20.70 -0.74
N GLY A 1040 9.97 -19.49 -1.07
CA GLY A 1040 9.29 -18.53 -1.93
C GLY A 1040 9.86 -18.50 -3.35
N VAL A 1041 9.80 -17.33 -3.99
CA VAL A 1041 10.10 -17.14 -5.42
C VAL A 1041 11.49 -16.57 -5.71
N LYS A 1042 12.18 -16.05 -4.69
CA LYS A 1042 13.46 -15.35 -4.83
C LYS A 1042 14.63 -16.32 -4.69
N VAL A 1043 15.44 -16.51 -5.73
CA VAL A 1043 16.63 -17.40 -5.70
C VAL A 1043 17.91 -16.62 -5.95
N TYR A 1044 18.97 -16.93 -5.19
CA TYR A 1044 20.27 -16.28 -5.32
C TYR A 1044 21.29 -17.15 -6.03
N HIS A 1045 22.25 -16.50 -6.68
CA HIS A 1045 23.40 -17.18 -7.25
C HIS A 1045 24.46 -17.44 -6.18
N THR A 1046 24.96 -18.68 -6.15
CA THR A 1046 26.06 -19.02 -5.24
C THR A 1046 27.34 -18.29 -5.62
N LYS A 1047 28.01 -17.68 -4.64
CA LYS A 1047 29.32 -17.03 -4.83
C LYS A 1047 30.42 -18.05 -5.10
N ASP A 1048 31.54 -17.58 -5.66
CA ASP A 1048 32.73 -18.41 -5.85
C ASP A 1048 33.18 -18.97 -4.50
N ALA A 1049 33.22 -20.29 -4.46
CA ALA A 1049 33.65 -21.08 -3.34
C ALA A 1049 35.05 -20.67 -2.83
N ALA A 1050 35.93 -20.11 -3.66
CA ALA A 1050 37.22 -19.56 -3.23
C ALA A 1050 37.09 -18.32 -2.34
N ALA A 1051 36.09 -17.47 -2.55
CA ALA A 1051 35.85 -16.26 -1.76
C ALA A 1051 35.37 -16.60 -0.35
N THR A 1052 34.42 -17.55 -0.23
CA THR A 1052 33.90 -17.99 1.07
C THR A 1052 34.95 -18.74 1.91
N ASP A 1053 35.86 -19.47 1.25
CA ASP A 1053 36.96 -20.22 1.91
C ASP A 1053 37.94 -19.30 2.66
N GLU A 1054 37.98 -18.01 2.34
CA GLU A 1054 38.79 -17.03 3.07
C GLU A 1054 38.22 -16.73 4.47
N LYS A 1055 36.92 -16.98 4.67
CA LYS A 1055 36.17 -16.63 5.88
C LYS A 1055 35.92 -17.83 6.79
N PHE A 1056 35.61 -18.99 6.22
CA PHE A 1056 35.26 -20.19 6.98
C PHE A 1056 35.59 -21.50 6.21
N PRO A 1057 35.61 -22.67 6.87
CA PRO A 1057 35.91 -23.93 6.21
C PRO A 1057 34.87 -24.32 5.16
N ARG A 1058 35.34 -24.82 4.02
CA ARG A 1058 34.52 -25.40 2.94
C ARG A 1058 33.34 -26.23 3.48
N ALA A 1059 32.13 -25.87 3.07
CA ALA A 1059 30.91 -26.60 3.40
C ALA A 1059 30.91 -28.04 2.83
N GLU A 1060 30.18 -28.95 3.49
CA GLU A 1060 30.11 -30.36 3.08
C GLU A 1060 29.16 -30.56 1.90
N ALA A 1061 28.07 -29.78 1.84
CA ALA A 1061 27.15 -29.74 0.70
C ALA A 1061 26.81 -28.30 0.32
N ILE A 1062 26.82 -28.03 -0.99
CA ILE A 1062 26.36 -26.79 -1.63
C ILE A 1062 25.53 -27.25 -2.83
N VAL A 1063 24.32 -26.71 -2.98
CA VAL A 1063 23.43 -27.02 -4.10
C VAL A 1063 22.90 -25.71 -4.67
N ASP A 1064 22.95 -25.57 -5.99
CA ASP A 1064 22.32 -24.45 -6.68
C ASP A 1064 20.79 -24.57 -6.54
N VAL A 1065 20.17 -23.52 -6.02
CA VAL A 1065 18.72 -23.47 -5.81
C VAL A 1065 18.09 -23.03 -7.12
N GLU A 1066 17.47 -23.97 -7.83
CA GLU A 1066 16.73 -23.68 -9.07
C GLU A 1066 15.23 -23.57 -8.80
N ASN A 1067 14.74 -24.18 -7.71
CA ASN A 1067 13.34 -24.16 -7.30
C ASN A 1067 13.24 -24.05 -5.78
N SER A 1068 12.05 -23.70 -5.31
CA SER A 1068 11.72 -23.53 -3.90
C SER A 1068 11.93 -24.83 -3.11
N MET A 1069 12.30 -24.71 -1.85
CA MET A 1069 12.85 -25.80 -1.06
C MET A 1069 12.15 -25.95 0.28
N PHE A 1070 12.15 -27.19 0.77
CA PHE A 1070 11.93 -27.48 2.18
C PHE A 1070 12.90 -28.57 2.64
N SER A 1071 13.08 -28.65 3.95
CA SER A 1071 13.77 -29.76 4.58
C SER A 1071 12.85 -30.46 5.58
N SER A 1072 12.97 -31.79 5.65
CA SER A 1072 12.28 -32.60 6.66
C SER A 1072 13.31 -33.10 7.66
N ILE A 1073 13.03 -32.92 8.96
CA ILE A 1073 13.87 -33.41 10.04
C ILE A 1073 13.06 -34.38 10.87
N THR A 1074 13.53 -35.62 10.95
CA THR A 1074 12.91 -36.66 11.78
C THR A 1074 13.80 -36.96 12.97
N VAL A 1075 13.26 -36.81 14.17
CA VAL A 1075 13.94 -37.19 15.43
C VAL A 1075 13.33 -38.49 15.90
N ASP A 1076 14.17 -39.51 16.11
CA ASP A 1076 13.78 -40.84 16.60
C ASP A 1076 14.79 -41.27 17.68
N GLY A 1077 14.48 -40.91 18.92
CA GLY A 1077 15.29 -41.19 20.11
C GLY A 1077 16.74 -40.73 19.98
N ASP A 1078 17.64 -41.69 19.75
CA ASP A 1078 19.09 -41.48 19.65
C ASP A 1078 19.53 -40.90 18.30
N SER A 1079 18.64 -40.77 17.32
CA SER A 1079 18.97 -40.34 15.95
C SER A 1079 18.16 -39.14 15.46
N LEU A 1080 18.81 -38.28 14.68
CA LEU A 1080 18.19 -37.19 13.92
C LEU A 1080 18.51 -37.42 12.43
N TYR A 1081 17.48 -37.45 11.58
CA TYR A 1081 17.58 -37.64 10.13
C TYR A 1081 17.14 -36.38 9.40
N TYR A 1082 18.00 -35.85 8.53
CA TYR A 1082 17.74 -34.65 7.75
C TYR A 1082 17.64 -35.01 6.26
N ASN A 1083 16.64 -34.46 5.58
CA ASN A 1083 16.53 -34.53 4.12
C ASN A 1083 16.16 -33.14 3.59
N ALA A 1084 16.79 -32.69 2.50
CA ALA A 1084 16.45 -31.46 1.80
C ALA A 1084 15.89 -31.76 0.41
N TYR A 1085 14.87 -31.02 0.00
CA TYR A 1085 14.14 -31.20 -1.25
C TYR A 1085 14.01 -29.87 -2.00
N GLN A 1086 14.18 -29.93 -3.32
CA GLN A 1086 13.66 -28.90 -4.23
C GLN A 1086 12.27 -29.34 -4.70
N VAL A 1087 11.34 -28.40 -4.83
CA VAL A 1087 9.94 -28.62 -5.25
C VAL A 1087 9.69 -27.86 -6.53
N ALA A 1088 9.31 -28.59 -7.58
CA ALA A 1088 8.90 -28.01 -8.86
C ALA A 1088 7.61 -28.69 -9.31
N ASP A 1089 6.60 -27.90 -9.68
CA ASP A 1089 5.31 -28.39 -10.18
C ASP A 1089 4.64 -29.42 -9.24
N GLY A 1090 4.77 -29.22 -7.91
CA GLY A 1090 4.27 -30.14 -6.89
C GLY A 1090 5.05 -31.45 -6.72
N GLU A 1091 6.20 -31.61 -7.39
CA GLU A 1091 7.07 -32.78 -7.24
C GLU A 1091 8.35 -32.45 -6.46
N ALA A 1092 8.62 -33.20 -5.38
CA ALA A 1092 9.83 -33.04 -4.59
C ALA A 1092 10.99 -33.92 -5.09
N THR A 1093 12.14 -33.29 -5.36
CA THR A 1093 13.41 -33.95 -5.63
C THR A 1093 14.36 -33.76 -4.45
N ARG A 1094 14.75 -34.87 -3.81
CA ARG A 1094 15.73 -34.82 -2.70
C ARG A 1094 17.12 -34.49 -3.23
N VAL A 1095 17.74 -33.44 -2.70
CA VAL A 1095 19.07 -32.96 -3.13
C VAL A 1095 20.18 -33.26 -2.13
N ASP A 1096 19.85 -33.43 -0.84
CA ASP A 1096 20.82 -33.78 0.20
C ASP A 1096 20.17 -34.58 1.33
N ASN A 1097 20.97 -35.32 2.08
CA ASN A 1097 20.58 -35.95 3.34
C ASN A 1097 21.79 -36.25 4.23
N PHE A 1098 21.57 -36.23 5.55
CA PHE A 1098 22.54 -36.71 6.53
C PHE A 1098 21.81 -37.14 7.82
N ALA A 1099 22.55 -37.73 8.75
CA ALA A 1099 22.01 -38.04 10.06
C ALA A 1099 23.00 -37.77 11.18
N ILE A 1100 22.50 -37.57 12.39
CA ILE A 1100 23.28 -37.49 13.63
C ILE A 1100 22.81 -38.62 14.54
N GLU A 1101 23.73 -39.31 15.22
CA GLU A 1101 23.40 -40.30 16.25
C GLU A 1101 24.17 -40.01 17.54
N LYS A 1102 23.45 -39.96 18.67
CA LYS A 1102 23.98 -39.76 20.03
C LYS A 1102 23.76 -40.98 20.91
N THR A 1103 24.66 -41.25 21.84
CA THR A 1103 24.48 -42.30 22.87
C THR A 1103 24.68 -41.77 24.28
N ASP A 1104 23.88 -42.25 25.25
CA ASP A 1104 23.85 -41.75 26.63
C ASP A 1104 25.15 -42.02 27.46
N ASN A 1105 26.19 -42.61 26.86
CA ASN A 1105 27.39 -43.09 27.57
C ASN A 1105 28.64 -42.21 27.42
N ASP A 1106 28.60 -41.13 26.64
CA ASP A 1106 29.67 -40.13 26.67
C ASP A 1106 29.20 -38.93 27.50
N ALA A 1107 29.40 -39.02 28.82
CA ALA A 1107 29.51 -37.81 29.64
C ALA A 1107 30.51 -36.87 28.95
N PRO A 1108 30.28 -35.54 28.90
CA PRO A 1108 31.17 -34.61 28.23
C PRO A 1108 32.59 -34.88 28.72
N ALA A 1109 33.46 -35.33 27.80
CA ALA A 1109 34.88 -35.49 28.07
C ALA A 1109 35.35 -34.17 28.67
N ASP A 1110 35.92 -34.23 29.89
CA ASP A 1110 36.36 -33.10 30.71
C ASP A 1110 36.44 -31.80 29.91
N LYS A 1111 35.38 -30.98 30.08
CA LYS A 1111 35.29 -29.62 29.56
C LYS A 1111 36.66 -28.98 29.72
N ILE A 1112 37.23 -28.48 28.63
CA ILE A 1112 38.40 -27.60 28.67
C ILE A 1112 38.13 -26.61 29.79
N GLY A 1113 39.05 -26.55 30.75
CA GLY A 1113 38.86 -25.84 32.01
C GLY A 1113 38.38 -24.41 31.77
N ILE A 1114 37.61 -23.92 32.74
CA ILE A 1114 37.08 -22.55 32.87
C ILE A 1114 38.13 -21.46 32.55
N ASP A 1115 39.42 -21.79 32.57
CA ASP A 1115 40.53 -20.93 32.15
C ASP A 1115 40.54 -20.57 30.64
N ALA A 1116 39.82 -21.27 29.75
CA ALA A 1116 39.78 -20.92 28.32
C ALA A 1116 38.81 -19.76 27.99
N LEU A 1117 37.74 -19.59 28.77
CA LEU A 1117 36.75 -18.53 28.58
C LEU A 1117 37.28 -17.18 29.11
N ASP A 1118 38.00 -17.18 30.23
CA ASP A 1118 38.68 -16.00 30.77
C ASP A 1118 39.81 -15.50 29.84
N ASN A 1119 40.50 -16.40 29.14
CA ASN A 1119 41.54 -16.01 28.18
C ASN A 1119 40.96 -15.48 26.86
N LEU A 1120 39.81 -15.98 26.40
CA LEU A 1120 39.12 -15.44 25.21
C LEU A 1120 38.56 -14.03 25.48
N LEU A 1121 38.00 -13.78 26.67
CA LEU A 1121 37.53 -12.45 27.06
C LEU A 1121 38.68 -11.44 27.23
N THR A 1122 39.86 -11.91 27.65
CA THR A 1122 41.06 -11.07 27.83
C THR A 1122 41.74 -10.75 26.50
N ASP A 1123 41.74 -11.68 25.53
CA ASP A 1123 42.23 -11.42 24.16
C ASP A 1123 41.24 -10.57 23.34
N PHE A 1124 39.93 -10.66 23.62
CA PHE A 1124 38.89 -9.80 23.05
C PHE A 1124 39.05 -8.32 23.44
N LEU A 1125 39.52 -8.05 24.66
CA LEU A 1125 39.78 -6.68 25.14
C LEU A 1125 41.18 -6.14 24.78
N ALA A 1126 42.09 -7.00 24.30
CA ALA A 1126 43.44 -6.61 23.90
C ALA A 1126 43.56 -6.24 22.40
N GLY A 1127 42.51 -6.47 21.60
CA GLY A 1127 42.47 -6.16 20.16
C GLY A 1127 42.20 -4.70 19.80
N ILE A 1128 41.97 -3.82 20.77
CA ILE A 1128 41.72 -2.40 20.53
C ILE A 1128 43.06 -1.67 20.36
N ASN A 1129 43.21 -1.04 19.18
CA ASN A 1129 44.26 -0.13 18.68
C ASN A 1129 45.48 -0.74 17.94
N ILE A 1130 45.50 -0.61 16.60
CA ILE A 1130 46.22 0.48 15.89
C ILE A 1130 45.91 0.45 14.37
N SER A 1131 45.52 1.62 13.86
CA SER A 1131 45.30 2.01 12.46
C SER A 1131 46.55 2.00 11.57
N LEU A 1132 46.35 1.98 10.24
CA LEU A 1132 47.01 2.74 9.14
C LEU A 1132 46.87 1.88 7.86
N THR A 1133 46.32 2.25 6.70
CA THR A 1133 45.95 3.51 6.04
C THR A 1133 45.09 3.20 4.80
N TRP A 1134 43.81 3.55 4.75
CA TRP A 1134 43.00 3.64 3.50
C TRP A 1134 41.97 4.80 3.51
N LYS A 1135 42.11 5.74 4.47
CA LYS A 1135 41.17 6.87 4.65
C LYS A 1135 40.94 7.77 3.43
N PRO A 1136 41.90 8.02 2.51
CA PRO A 1136 41.63 8.86 1.34
C PRO A 1136 40.67 8.21 0.33
N LEU A 1137 40.69 6.87 0.18
CA LEU A 1137 39.85 6.17 -0.80
C LEU A 1137 38.42 5.99 -0.28
N ASN A 1138 38.22 5.64 0.99
CA ASN A 1138 36.88 5.58 1.60
C ASN A 1138 36.26 6.98 1.78
N PHE A 1139 37.10 8.02 1.92
CA PHE A 1139 36.64 9.40 1.90
C PHE A 1139 36.23 9.85 0.48
N ILE A 1140 37.01 9.49 -0.56
CA ILE A 1140 36.65 9.78 -1.95
C ILE A 1140 35.40 8.99 -2.38
N LEU A 1141 35.29 7.71 -2.03
CA LEU A 1141 34.09 6.88 -2.30
C LEU A 1141 32.89 7.35 -1.48
N GLY A 1142 33.08 7.77 -0.23
CA GLY A 1142 32.00 8.35 0.59
C GLY A 1142 31.60 9.77 0.18
N LEU A 1143 32.51 10.56 -0.40
CA LEU A 1143 32.22 11.89 -0.95
C LEU A 1143 31.58 11.76 -2.33
N VAL A 1144 32.03 10.86 -3.19
CA VAL A 1144 31.38 10.51 -4.46
C VAL A 1144 29.99 9.93 -4.17
N GLY A 1145 29.85 9.04 -3.18
CA GLY A 1145 28.55 8.55 -2.72
C GLY A 1145 27.63 9.63 -2.15
N LYS A 1146 28.15 10.61 -1.40
CA LYS A 1146 27.36 11.75 -0.89
C LYS A 1146 27.03 12.78 -1.97
N VAL A 1147 27.91 13.02 -2.92
CA VAL A 1147 27.68 13.91 -4.07
C VAL A 1147 26.72 13.25 -5.07
N MET A 1148 26.81 11.93 -5.25
CA MET A 1148 25.84 11.14 -6.01
C MET A 1148 24.50 11.06 -5.30
N ASN A 1149 24.46 10.90 -3.97
CA ASN A 1149 23.21 11.00 -3.19
C ASN A 1149 22.60 12.40 -3.25
N LEU A 1150 23.44 13.45 -3.28
CA LEU A 1150 22.96 14.82 -3.47
C LEU A 1150 22.41 15.03 -4.89
N PHE A 1151 23.07 14.49 -5.92
CA PHE A 1151 22.57 14.48 -7.29
C PHE A 1151 21.27 13.66 -7.44
N TRP A 1152 21.17 12.51 -6.75
CA TRP A 1152 19.97 11.67 -6.67
C TRP A 1152 18.84 12.31 -5.87
N SER A 1153 19.13 13.20 -4.91
CA SER A 1153 18.11 13.94 -4.15
C SER A 1153 17.60 15.21 -4.85
N ILE A 1154 18.25 15.61 -5.96
CA ILE A 1154 17.90 16.77 -6.79
C ILE A 1154 17.11 16.32 -8.04
N PHE A 1155 17.30 15.09 -8.49
CA PHE A 1155 16.39 14.36 -9.36
C PHE A 1155 15.21 13.81 -8.56
#